data_AF-A0A9E1Q589-F1
#
_entry.id   AF-A0A9E1Q589-F1
#
_cell.length_a   1.000
_cell.length_b   1.000
_cell.length_c   1.000
_cell.angle_alpha   90.00
_cell.angle_beta   90.00
_cell.angle_gamma   90.00
#
_symmetry.space_group_name_H-M   'P 1'
#
loop_
_entity.id
_entity.type
_entity.pdbx_description
1 polymer ?
#
loop_
_entity_poly.entity_id
_entity_poly.type
_entity_poly.pdbx_seq_one_letter_code
_entity_poly.pdbx_strand_id
1 'polypeptide(L)'
;MILSLSTVAICATCALGAPSVTDKDVKNAINMITTALEERHDELRCWDPVIQSKGWLHRHPGTTTALTTLSLLSAGVSYNSPKIQRAIDFIWEIEEPSSYLRALRISIWAVLPDTFERRLEKDTKQLLRSMSLELGGWSVIGTPTKNEIISPLIREFGVIALRDAHNRGITISKKYWLSIANAALKAQHADGGWAYSSSGTAGKSSSNMTVAGLNCLLGIDESCGRDLNTDDADKLHLAIEQALTWLDEHGTIKNSGGTALMSYLYALERVAMACGLSEVRSRDWYVDGCKSTFKAHCGKKKAKGSTVNLAFALLFLSRGNSPIAMSELVERKSNIDMYKVSDAITKKVSHKVETELSWRLLTQEESISSWLLSPFMLIQNHEVVQDIQKFQQYLQHGGMIVMLATGKSLQTCRNLAETICPDIEMEHYQRNHWGHNLLETADNVHFWVWNDNVRDRILVIQGDGEKLTRSSNSALARALVNICCGTIEIDQWKTRLHVTQTFKPLRKMILAKHSGNWDSEVAAYRTWRTEEKEFSEITKPSLVLVGGIDEDEITEALISNIIETAKKGSTIIIESIGGRGHFAKKACEQIASATNATPTPLPLPFVPTGRGWTILHRESLPVPLAITVGKGKIISIDCDIRNALLHQTTWGVHGYSYESAKKLTQQLCN
;
A
#
# COMPACT_ATOMS: atom_id res chain seq x y z
N MET A 1 -26.91 44.18 2.38
CA MET A 1 -26.38 43.86 3.73
C MET A 1 -27.40 43.02 4.48
N ILE A 2 -27.39 41.70 4.24
CA ILE A 2 -28.20 40.70 4.96
C ILE A 2 -27.28 39.48 5.12
N LEU A 3 -27.07 39.00 6.34
CA LEU A 3 -26.33 37.77 6.59
C LEU A 3 -27.23 36.56 6.30
N SER A 4 -26.77 35.64 5.46
CA SER A 4 -27.35 34.31 5.33
C SER A 4 -26.48 33.29 6.07
N LEU A 5 -26.89 32.90 7.27
CA LEU A 5 -26.34 31.73 7.96
C LEU A 5 -26.69 30.47 7.16
N SER A 6 -25.72 29.91 6.46
CA SER A 6 -25.84 28.63 5.76
C SER A 6 -25.53 27.50 6.73
N THR A 7 -26.57 26.93 7.36
CA THR A 7 -26.46 25.69 8.15
C THR A 7 -26.08 24.52 7.25
N VAL A 8 -24.81 24.11 7.28
CA VAL A 8 -24.33 22.91 6.60
C VAL A 8 -24.86 21.68 7.34
N ALA A 9 -25.92 21.08 6.80
CA ALA A 9 -26.44 19.80 7.27
C ALA A 9 -25.50 18.67 6.86
N ILE A 10 -24.56 18.29 7.74
CA ILE A 10 -23.68 17.13 7.54
C ILE A 10 -24.51 15.85 7.69
N CYS A 11 -25.11 15.39 6.58
CA CYS A 11 -25.71 14.06 6.47
C CYS A 11 -24.63 12.98 6.35
N ALA A 12 -23.90 12.74 7.45
CA ALA A 12 -22.95 11.64 7.57
C ALA A 12 -23.68 10.29 7.77
N THR A 13 -24.26 9.76 6.70
CA THR A 13 -24.75 8.38 6.62
C THR A 13 -24.26 7.66 5.37
N CYS A 14 -22.96 7.78 5.08
CA CYS A 14 -22.26 6.71 4.38
C CYS A 14 -22.18 5.49 5.31
N ALA A 15 -23.22 4.66 5.27
CA ALA A 15 -23.17 3.31 5.79
C ALA A 15 -22.22 2.49 4.91
N LEU A 16 -20.91 2.65 5.16
CA LEU A 16 -19.86 1.81 4.60
C LEU A 16 -20.15 0.37 5.00
N GLY A 17 -20.78 -0.38 4.09
CA GLY A 17 -20.91 -1.82 4.24
C GLY A 17 -19.52 -2.40 4.38
N ALA A 18 -19.29 -3.23 5.41
CA ALA A 18 -18.03 -3.92 5.60
C ALA A 18 -17.64 -4.61 4.28
N PRO A 19 -16.36 -4.56 3.86
CA PRO A 19 -15.98 -5.12 2.58
C PRO A 19 -16.34 -6.59 2.54
N SER A 20 -17.00 -6.99 1.45
CA SER A 20 -17.52 -8.35 1.23
C SER A 20 -16.46 -9.46 1.21
N VAL A 21 -15.18 -9.10 1.35
CA VAL A 21 -14.00 -9.95 1.44
C VAL A 21 -13.03 -9.24 2.40
N THR A 22 -12.47 -9.97 3.37
CA THR A 22 -11.47 -9.46 4.33
C THR A 22 -10.13 -10.20 4.22
N ASP A 23 -9.06 -9.66 4.80
CA ASP A 23 -7.77 -10.37 4.92
C ASP A 23 -7.90 -11.75 5.56
N LYS A 24 -8.83 -11.90 6.51
CA LYS A 24 -9.11 -13.19 7.17
C LYS A 24 -9.69 -14.20 6.18
N ASP A 25 -10.56 -13.78 5.27
CA ASP A 25 -11.14 -14.65 4.25
C ASP A 25 -10.09 -15.08 3.23
N VAL A 26 -9.23 -14.15 2.80
CA VAL A 26 -8.08 -14.44 1.92
C VAL A 26 -7.11 -15.41 2.61
N LYS A 27 -6.71 -15.17 3.85
CA LYS A 27 -5.80 -16.05 4.61
C LYS A 27 -6.38 -17.46 4.78
N ASN A 28 -7.69 -17.57 5.03
CA ASN A 28 -8.38 -18.87 5.09
C ASN A 28 -8.38 -19.58 3.73
N ALA A 29 -8.56 -18.85 2.62
CA ALA A 29 -8.52 -19.40 1.27
C ALA A 29 -7.10 -19.86 0.87
N ILE A 30 -6.08 -19.05 1.15
CA ILE A 30 -4.66 -19.39 0.96
C ILE A 30 -4.33 -20.68 1.70
N ASN A 31 -4.61 -20.76 3.01
CA ASN A 31 -4.39 -21.97 3.81
C ASN A 31 -5.11 -23.20 3.21
N MET A 32 -6.39 -23.07 2.87
CA MET A 32 -7.19 -24.16 2.31
C MET A 32 -6.66 -24.65 0.96
N ILE A 33 -6.16 -23.76 0.11
CA ILE A 33 -5.59 -24.11 -1.19
C ILE A 33 -4.19 -24.73 -1.01
N THR A 34 -3.33 -24.16 -0.16
CA THR A 34 -2.01 -24.70 0.19
C THR A 34 -2.13 -26.14 0.69
N THR A 35 -2.95 -26.41 1.72
CA THR A 35 -3.16 -27.77 2.23
C THR A 35 -3.65 -28.71 1.13
N ALA A 36 -4.62 -28.28 0.31
CA ALA A 36 -5.15 -29.10 -0.78
C ALA A 36 -4.17 -29.35 -1.95
N LEU A 37 -3.12 -28.53 -2.08
CA LEU A 37 -2.01 -28.78 -3.00
C LEU A 37 -1.00 -29.74 -2.35
N GLU A 38 -0.63 -29.52 -1.08
CA GLU A 38 0.26 -30.43 -0.35
C GLU A 38 -0.29 -31.86 -0.23
N GLU A 39 -1.60 -32.03 -0.05
CA GLU A 39 -2.30 -33.32 -0.06
C GLU A 39 -2.24 -34.05 -1.41
N ARG A 40 -1.98 -33.34 -2.51
CA ARG A 40 -1.91 -33.90 -3.88
C ARG A 40 -0.50 -34.28 -4.32
N HIS A 41 0.51 -34.06 -3.48
CA HIS A 41 1.88 -34.38 -3.80
C HIS A 41 2.11 -35.90 -3.85
N ASP A 42 2.59 -36.39 -4.98
CA ASP A 42 3.05 -37.75 -5.25
C ASP A 42 4.59 -37.81 -5.18
N GLU A 43 5.17 -38.81 -4.51
CA GLU A 43 6.64 -38.85 -4.31
C GLU A 43 7.45 -39.01 -5.60
N LEU A 44 6.87 -39.68 -6.60
CA LEU A 44 7.55 -39.96 -7.87
C LEU A 44 7.34 -38.81 -8.87
N ARG A 45 6.12 -38.29 -8.94
CA ARG A 45 5.63 -37.39 -10.01
C ARG A 45 5.27 -35.98 -9.53
N CYS A 46 5.51 -35.69 -8.25
CA CYS A 46 5.20 -34.42 -7.59
C CYS A 46 3.73 -34.01 -7.78
N TRP A 47 3.44 -33.06 -8.67
CA TRP A 47 2.08 -32.58 -8.96
C TRP A 47 1.62 -32.85 -10.39
N ASP A 48 2.43 -33.53 -11.20
CA ASP A 48 2.10 -33.83 -12.58
C ASP A 48 1.04 -34.96 -12.70
N PRO A 49 0.10 -34.85 -13.65
CA PRO A 49 -1.02 -35.78 -13.75
C PRO A 49 -0.59 -37.17 -14.24
N VAL A 50 -1.32 -38.21 -13.83
CA VAL A 50 -1.08 -39.60 -14.29
C VAL A 50 -1.27 -39.73 -15.81
N ILE A 51 -2.26 -39.02 -16.35
CA ILE A 51 -2.60 -39.00 -17.78
C ILE A 51 -2.61 -37.52 -18.19
N GLN A 52 -1.91 -37.19 -19.28
CA GLN A 52 -1.94 -35.85 -19.85
C GLN A 52 -3.38 -35.51 -20.28
N SER A 53 -4.03 -34.62 -19.55
CA SER A 53 -5.40 -34.20 -19.86
C SER A 53 -5.41 -33.14 -20.98
N LYS A 54 -6.59 -32.85 -21.53
CA LYS A 54 -6.74 -31.89 -22.65
C LYS A 54 -6.28 -30.45 -22.32
N GLY A 55 -6.06 -30.09 -21.06
CA GLY A 55 -5.62 -28.76 -20.62
C GLY A 55 -4.24 -28.39 -21.16
N TRP A 56 -4.04 -27.12 -21.52
CA TRP A 56 -2.86 -26.71 -22.31
C TRP A 56 -1.52 -26.90 -21.57
N LEU A 57 -1.43 -26.54 -20.28
CA LEU A 57 -0.25 -26.80 -19.44
C LEU A 57 0.05 -28.30 -19.30
N HIS A 58 -0.98 -29.12 -19.04
CA HIS A 58 -0.82 -30.56 -18.76
C HIS A 58 -0.22 -31.39 -19.91
N ARG A 59 -0.03 -30.81 -21.11
CA ARG A 59 0.66 -31.44 -22.25
C ARG A 59 2.18 -31.36 -22.14
N HIS A 60 2.69 -30.64 -21.15
CA HIS A 60 4.12 -30.36 -20.99
C HIS A 60 4.59 -30.90 -19.64
N PRO A 61 5.37 -32.00 -19.63
CA PRO A 61 5.95 -32.56 -18.40
C PRO A 61 6.64 -31.50 -17.54
N GLY A 62 6.54 -31.65 -16.23
CA GLY A 62 7.09 -30.75 -15.21
C GLY A 62 6.34 -29.44 -15.00
N THR A 63 5.51 -28.97 -15.95
CA THR A 63 4.91 -27.62 -15.84
C THR A 63 3.89 -27.49 -14.71
N THR A 64 3.17 -28.57 -14.37
CA THR A 64 2.19 -28.54 -13.28
C THR A 64 2.91 -28.51 -11.93
N THR A 65 3.96 -29.31 -11.81
CA THR A 65 4.89 -29.30 -10.68
C THR A 65 5.58 -27.95 -10.51
N ALA A 66 6.11 -27.35 -11.58
CA ALA A 66 6.75 -26.04 -11.52
C ALA A 66 5.77 -24.93 -11.11
N LEU A 67 4.59 -24.84 -11.74
CA LEU A 67 3.58 -23.85 -11.38
C LEU A 67 3.11 -24.00 -9.92
N THR A 68 2.92 -25.25 -9.46
CA THR A 68 2.54 -25.53 -8.07
C THR A 68 3.65 -25.14 -7.10
N THR A 69 4.91 -25.46 -7.42
CA THR A 69 6.09 -25.08 -6.63
C THR A 69 6.20 -23.56 -6.48
N LEU A 70 6.09 -22.82 -7.59
CA LEU A 70 6.10 -21.35 -7.57
C LEU A 70 4.94 -20.80 -6.72
N SER A 71 3.74 -21.37 -6.82
CA SER A 71 2.58 -20.94 -6.04
C SER A 71 2.71 -21.18 -4.53
N LEU A 72 3.33 -22.30 -4.13
CA LEU A 72 3.56 -22.63 -2.72
C LEU A 72 4.67 -21.74 -2.13
N LEU A 73 5.74 -21.48 -2.88
CA LEU A 73 6.79 -20.52 -2.50
C LEU A 73 6.21 -19.11 -2.31
N SER A 74 5.37 -18.63 -3.24
CA SER A 74 4.67 -17.34 -3.09
C SER A 74 3.66 -17.29 -1.95
N ALA A 75 3.18 -18.45 -1.46
CA ALA A 75 2.32 -18.55 -0.28
C ALA A 75 3.11 -18.69 1.04
N GLY A 76 4.45 -18.56 1.00
CA GLY A 76 5.33 -18.65 2.17
C GLY A 76 5.69 -20.08 2.61
N VAL A 77 5.41 -21.11 1.79
CA VAL A 77 5.90 -22.47 2.08
C VAL A 77 7.41 -22.50 1.89
N SER A 78 8.13 -22.84 2.96
CA SER A 78 9.61 -22.87 2.94
C SER A 78 10.15 -23.78 1.84
N TYR A 79 11.17 -23.29 1.12
CA TYR A 79 11.87 -24.10 0.11
C TYR A 79 12.54 -25.35 0.71
N ASN A 80 12.80 -25.37 2.03
CA ASN A 80 13.32 -26.53 2.76
C ASN A 80 12.27 -27.62 3.02
N SER A 81 11.00 -27.42 2.65
CA SER A 81 9.96 -28.47 2.72
C SER A 81 10.35 -29.67 1.84
N PRO A 82 10.27 -30.92 2.32
CA PRO A 82 10.65 -32.10 1.54
C PRO A 82 9.92 -32.21 0.19
N LYS A 83 8.65 -31.78 0.14
CA LYS A 83 7.84 -31.73 -1.10
C LYS A 83 8.37 -30.70 -2.10
N ILE A 84 8.84 -29.55 -1.61
CA ILE A 84 9.40 -28.50 -2.45
C ILE A 84 10.80 -28.89 -2.95
N GLN A 85 11.65 -29.48 -2.09
CA GLN A 85 12.95 -30.04 -2.50
C GLN A 85 12.79 -31.11 -3.58
N ARG A 86 11.92 -32.12 -3.37
CA ARG A 86 11.66 -33.16 -4.37
C ARG A 86 11.13 -32.57 -5.69
N ALA A 87 10.27 -31.56 -5.64
CA ALA A 87 9.78 -30.88 -6.83
C ALA A 87 10.86 -30.06 -7.56
N ILE A 88 11.75 -29.38 -6.82
CA ILE A 88 12.92 -28.65 -7.34
C ILE A 88 13.86 -29.58 -8.10
N ASP A 89 14.08 -30.79 -7.61
CA ASP A 89 14.91 -31.78 -8.29
C ASP A 89 14.17 -32.40 -9.49
N PHE A 90 12.90 -32.80 -9.34
CA PHE A 90 12.07 -33.33 -10.42
C PHE A 90 11.99 -32.39 -11.64
N ILE A 91 11.78 -31.09 -11.43
CA ILE A 91 11.73 -30.14 -12.56
C ILE A 91 13.12 -29.87 -13.15
N TRP A 92 14.20 -30.09 -12.40
CA TRP A 92 15.59 -29.92 -12.86
C TRP A 92 16.07 -31.12 -13.68
N GLU A 93 15.67 -32.34 -13.31
CA GLU A 93 15.94 -33.61 -13.99
C GLU A 93 15.42 -33.64 -15.45
N ILE A 94 14.43 -32.80 -15.79
CA ILE A 94 13.93 -32.65 -17.16
C ILE A 94 14.96 -31.90 -18.00
N GLU A 95 15.67 -32.63 -18.87
CA GLU A 95 16.77 -32.12 -19.71
C GLU A 95 16.31 -31.17 -20.81
N GLU A 96 15.23 -31.53 -21.51
CA GLU A 96 14.62 -30.76 -22.60
C GLU A 96 13.23 -30.19 -22.20
N PRO A 97 13.20 -29.18 -21.30
CA PRO A 97 11.95 -28.57 -20.87
C PRO A 97 11.35 -27.70 -21.97
N SER A 98 10.02 -27.76 -22.08
CA SER A 98 9.22 -26.83 -22.89
C SER A 98 9.48 -25.37 -22.49
N SER A 99 9.16 -24.42 -23.37
CA SER A 99 9.33 -23.00 -23.07
C SER A 99 8.56 -22.57 -21.82
N TYR A 100 7.38 -23.15 -21.57
CA TYR A 100 6.61 -22.93 -20.34
C TYR A 100 7.32 -23.47 -19.09
N LEU A 101 7.87 -24.68 -19.14
CA LEU A 101 8.60 -25.24 -18.00
C LEU A 101 9.89 -24.46 -17.74
N ARG A 102 10.63 -24.08 -18.80
CA ARG A 102 11.86 -23.30 -18.66
C ARG A 102 11.59 -21.91 -18.06
N ALA A 103 10.51 -21.25 -18.48
CA ALA A 103 10.07 -19.98 -17.90
C ALA A 103 9.72 -20.12 -16.41
N LEU A 104 8.90 -21.12 -16.04
CA LEU A 104 8.54 -21.37 -14.64
C LEU A 104 9.75 -21.75 -13.78
N ARG A 105 10.70 -22.53 -14.31
CA ARG A 105 11.98 -22.85 -13.66
C ARG A 105 12.76 -21.58 -13.33
N ILE A 106 12.90 -20.66 -14.28
CA ILE A 106 13.58 -19.37 -14.07
C ILE A 106 12.92 -18.56 -12.95
N SER A 107 11.59 -18.41 -12.96
CA SER A 107 10.86 -17.72 -11.88
C SER A 107 11.02 -18.40 -10.51
N ILE A 108 11.16 -19.74 -10.45
CA ILE A 108 11.48 -20.47 -9.22
C ILE A 108 12.92 -20.19 -8.78
N TRP A 109 13.91 -20.32 -9.67
CA TRP A 109 15.32 -20.06 -9.33
C TRP A 109 15.55 -18.62 -8.87
N ALA A 110 14.76 -17.67 -9.38
CA ALA A 110 14.86 -16.26 -9.02
C ALA A 110 14.41 -15.96 -7.58
N VAL A 111 13.44 -16.71 -7.03
CA VAL A 111 12.96 -16.56 -5.64
C VAL A 111 13.67 -17.48 -4.64
N LEU A 112 14.65 -18.27 -5.08
CA LEU A 112 15.46 -19.15 -4.25
C LEU A 112 16.84 -18.54 -3.92
N PRO A 113 17.52 -19.02 -2.87
CA PRO A 113 18.85 -18.54 -2.48
C PRO A 113 19.90 -18.65 -3.59
N ASP A 114 21.00 -17.90 -3.46
CA ASP A 114 22.07 -17.80 -4.47
C ASP A 114 22.73 -19.14 -4.85
N THR A 115 22.56 -20.20 -4.04
CA THR A 115 22.92 -21.58 -4.42
C THR A 115 22.24 -22.05 -5.72
N PHE A 116 21.14 -21.41 -6.13
CA PHE A 116 20.41 -21.69 -7.37
C PHE A 116 20.80 -20.79 -8.56
N GLU A 117 21.69 -19.81 -8.38
CA GLU A 117 22.11 -18.85 -9.41
C GLU A 117 22.60 -19.53 -10.70
N ARG A 118 23.43 -20.57 -10.59
CA ARG A 118 23.89 -21.35 -11.75
C ARG A 118 22.75 -22.04 -12.52
N ARG A 119 21.65 -22.41 -11.84
CA ARG A 119 20.45 -22.96 -12.50
C ARG A 119 19.70 -21.84 -13.24
N LEU A 120 19.57 -20.67 -12.60
CA LEU A 120 18.98 -19.45 -13.17
C LEU A 120 19.71 -18.98 -14.44
N GLU A 121 21.04 -18.88 -14.40
CA GLU A 121 21.90 -18.53 -15.54
C GLU A 121 21.74 -19.53 -16.69
N LYS A 122 21.82 -20.83 -16.40
CA LYS A 122 21.71 -21.90 -17.40
C LYS A 122 20.36 -21.84 -18.12
N ASP A 123 19.25 -21.77 -17.38
CA ASP A 123 17.93 -21.75 -17.98
C ASP A 123 17.64 -20.43 -18.71
N THR A 124 18.05 -19.28 -18.16
CA THR A 124 17.95 -17.97 -18.85
C THR A 124 18.69 -17.98 -20.18
N LYS A 125 19.94 -18.48 -20.21
CA LYS A 125 20.75 -18.62 -21.42
C LYS A 125 20.09 -19.52 -22.47
N GLN A 126 19.45 -20.62 -22.06
CA GLN A 126 18.75 -21.52 -22.97
C GLN A 126 17.41 -20.92 -23.45
N LEU A 127 16.68 -20.19 -22.60
CA LEU A 127 15.46 -19.47 -22.99
C LEU A 127 15.77 -18.42 -24.08
N LEU A 128 16.84 -17.62 -23.90
CA LEU A 128 17.31 -16.65 -24.89
C LEU A 128 17.80 -17.30 -26.20
N ARG A 129 18.30 -18.55 -26.16
CA ARG A 129 18.68 -19.32 -27.35
C ARG A 129 17.51 -19.91 -28.11
N SER A 130 16.44 -20.30 -27.40
CA SER A 130 15.21 -20.85 -27.99
C SER A 130 14.28 -19.78 -28.57
N MET A 131 14.54 -18.50 -28.31
CA MET A 131 13.72 -17.38 -28.77
C MET A 131 13.86 -17.14 -30.29
N SER A 132 12.74 -16.95 -30.96
CA SER A 132 12.69 -16.37 -32.30
C SER A 132 12.81 -14.84 -32.21
N LEU A 133 13.93 -14.30 -32.68
CA LEU A 133 14.17 -12.85 -32.74
C LEU A 133 13.29 -12.13 -33.79
N GLU A 134 12.81 -12.86 -34.79
CA GLU A 134 11.93 -12.34 -35.84
C GLU A 134 10.48 -12.20 -35.35
N LEU A 135 10.01 -13.18 -34.57
CA LEU A 135 8.62 -13.28 -34.09
C LEU A 135 8.44 -12.75 -32.64
N GLY A 136 9.54 -12.34 -31.99
CA GLY A 136 9.56 -11.78 -30.64
C GLY A 136 8.99 -12.72 -29.58
N GLY A 137 9.43 -13.97 -29.54
CA GLY A 137 8.98 -14.92 -28.53
C GLY A 137 9.40 -16.37 -28.79
N TRP A 138 8.65 -17.33 -28.26
CA TRP A 138 9.02 -18.75 -28.24
C TRP A 138 7.97 -19.66 -28.87
N SER A 139 8.42 -20.75 -29.49
CA SER A 139 7.56 -21.91 -29.71
C SER A 139 7.21 -22.56 -28.36
N VAL A 140 6.19 -23.39 -28.32
CA VAL A 140 5.85 -24.15 -27.10
C VAL A 140 6.89 -25.24 -26.81
N ILE A 141 7.49 -25.83 -27.85
CA ILE A 141 8.35 -27.02 -27.79
C ILE A 141 9.70 -26.73 -27.11
N GLY A 142 10.16 -25.48 -27.09
CA GLY A 142 11.47 -25.11 -26.52
C GLY A 142 12.59 -24.93 -27.56
N THR A 143 12.26 -25.04 -28.84
CA THR A 143 13.19 -24.82 -29.97
C THR A 143 12.84 -23.54 -30.74
N PRO A 144 13.81 -22.87 -31.40
CA PRO A 144 13.52 -21.74 -32.28
C PRO A 144 12.51 -22.09 -33.38
N THR A 145 11.64 -21.14 -33.71
CA THR A 145 10.62 -21.26 -34.75
C THR A 145 10.62 -20.05 -35.67
N LYS A 146 10.22 -20.24 -36.93
CA LYS A 146 10.09 -19.18 -37.95
C LYS A 146 8.70 -19.08 -38.58
N ASN A 147 7.90 -20.14 -38.47
CA ASN A 147 6.66 -20.31 -39.24
C ASN A 147 5.40 -20.42 -38.36
N GLU A 148 5.49 -20.08 -37.07
CA GLU A 148 4.39 -20.21 -36.11
C GLU A 148 3.85 -18.85 -35.66
N ILE A 149 2.53 -18.79 -35.43
CA ILE A 149 1.91 -17.65 -34.75
C ILE A 149 2.20 -17.77 -33.24
N ILE A 150 3.02 -16.86 -32.72
CA ILE A 150 3.37 -16.85 -31.29
C ILE A 150 2.21 -16.25 -30.48
N SER A 151 1.61 -17.07 -29.62
CA SER A 151 0.54 -16.64 -28.70
C SER A 151 1.06 -15.60 -27.69
N PRO A 152 0.28 -14.55 -27.37
CA PRO A 152 0.62 -13.61 -26.29
C PRO A 152 0.96 -14.31 -24.96
N LEU A 153 0.29 -15.42 -24.63
CA LEU A 153 0.53 -16.16 -23.38
C LEU A 153 1.92 -16.78 -23.27
N ILE A 154 2.48 -17.37 -24.35
CA ILE A 154 3.84 -17.92 -24.26
C ILE A 154 4.89 -16.80 -24.22
N ARG A 155 4.62 -15.69 -24.90
CA ARG A 155 5.46 -14.48 -24.84
C ARG A 155 5.49 -13.91 -23.41
N GLU A 156 4.34 -13.78 -22.77
CA GLU A 156 4.19 -13.32 -21.39
C GLU A 156 5.01 -14.16 -20.40
N PHE A 157 4.88 -15.50 -20.44
CA PHE A 157 5.65 -16.39 -19.57
C PHE A 157 7.17 -16.20 -19.75
N GLY A 158 7.63 -16.09 -21.00
CA GLY A 158 9.03 -15.82 -21.29
C GLY A 158 9.49 -14.43 -20.82
N VAL A 159 8.67 -13.39 -20.97
CA VAL A 159 8.98 -12.03 -20.45
C VAL A 159 9.08 -12.02 -18.93
N ILE A 160 8.12 -12.64 -18.21
CA ILE A 160 8.16 -12.74 -16.75
C ILE A 160 9.43 -13.43 -16.29
N ALA A 161 9.79 -14.55 -16.92
CA ALA A 161 11.04 -15.26 -16.63
C ALA A 161 12.29 -14.40 -16.89
N LEU A 162 12.39 -13.73 -18.04
CA LEU A 162 13.53 -12.86 -18.34
C LEU A 162 13.61 -11.67 -17.37
N ARG A 163 12.47 -11.12 -16.92
CA ARG A 163 12.40 -10.04 -15.92
C ARG A 163 12.85 -10.54 -14.55
N ASP A 164 12.39 -11.71 -14.12
CA ASP A 164 12.78 -12.32 -12.84
C ASP A 164 14.31 -12.59 -12.82
N ALA A 165 14.87 -13.07 -13.95
CA ALA A 165 16.31 -13.23 -14.12
C ALA A 165 17.08 -11.90 -14.13
N HIS A 166 16.56 -10.87 -14.80
CA HIS A 166 17.15 -9.54 -14.84
C HIS A 166 17.19 -8.88 -13.45
N ASN A 167 16.11 -9.01 -12.69
CA ASN A 167 16.00 -8.50 -11.31
C ASN A 167 16.97 -9.22 -10.34
N ARG A 168 17.45 -10.43 -10.68
CA ARG A 168 18.54 -11.13 -9.99
C ARG A 168 19.94 -10.78 -10.49
N GLY A 169 20.07 -9.77 -11.35
CA GLY A 169 21.35 -9.25 -11.85
C GLY A 169 21.83 -9.86 -13.18
N ILE A 170 21.08 -10.80 -13.79
CA ILE A 170 21.51 -11.39 -15.07
C ILE A 170 21.37 -10.35 -16.18
N THR A 171 22.50 -10.06 -16.84
CA THR A 171 22.55 -9.12 -17.96
C THR A 171 21.94 -9.74 -19.21
N ILE A 172 20.85 -9.14 -19.71
CA ILE A 172 20.15 -9.57 -20.92
C ILE A 172 20.34 -8.51 -22.01
N SER A 173 20.84 -8.92 -23.17
CA SER A 173 21.10 -8.02 -24.30
C SER A 173 19.81 -7.36 -24.81
N LYS A 174 19.82 -6.02 -24.91
CA LYS A 174 18.71 -5.17 -25.38
C LYS A 174 17.99 -5.68 -26.63
N LYS A 175 18.69 -6.35 -27.56
CA LYS A 175 18.10 -6.94 -28.78
C LYS A 175 16.93 -7.91 -28.51
N TYR A 176 16.96 -8.63 -27.38
CA TYR A 176 15.89 -9.57 -27.00
C TYR A 176 14.64 -8.80 -26.56
N TRP A 177 14.80 -7.80 -25.69
CA TRP A 177 13.72 -6.92 -25.26
C TRP A 177 13.08 -6.17 -26.44
N LEU A 178 13.88 -5.58 -27.33
CA LEU A 178 13.39 -4.90 -28.54
C LEU A 178 12.64 -5.84 -29.49
N SER A 179 13.09 -7.10 -29.63
CA SER A 179 12.39 -8.11 -30.43
C SER A 179 11.00 -8.43 -29.88
N ILE A 180 10.87 -8.56 -28.54
CA ILE A 180 9.59 -8.74 -27.86
C ILE A 180 8.72 -7.48 -28.03
N ALA A 181 9.31 -6.28 -27.88
CA ALA A 181 8.62 -4.99 -28.01
C ALA A 181 7.97 -4.84 -29.38
N ASN A 182 8.78 -5.01 -30.43
CA ASN A 182 8.33 -4.92 -31.83
C ASN A 182 7.21 -5.92 -32.13
N ALA A 183 7.29 -7.15 -31.60
CA ALA A 183 6.25 -8.16 -31.80
C ALA A 183 4.97 -7.90 -30.99
N ALA A 184 5.08 -7.32 -29.79
CA ALA A 184 3.93 -6.94 -28.97
C ALA A 184 3.21 -5.72 -29.58
N LEU A 185 3.94 -4.66 -29.92
CA LEU A 185 3.44 -3.44 -30.57
C LEU A 185 2.76 -3.76 -31.92
N LYS A 186 3.42 -4.55 -32.78
CA LYS A 186 2.83 -4.97 -34.07
C LYS A 186 1.55 -5.81 -33.93
N ALA A 187 1.36 -6.47 -32.79
CA ALA A 187 0.18 -7.29 -32.51
C ALA A 187 -0.94 -6.54 -31.77
N GLN A 188 -0.69 -5.30 -31.34
CA GLN A 188 -1.71 -4.45 -30.71
C GLN A 188 -2.69 -3.96 -31.77
N HIS A 189 -3.97 -3.98 -31.45
CA HIS A 189 -5.03 -3.44 -32.30
C HIS A 189 -5.19 -1.93 -32.10
N ALA A 190 -5.88 -1.28 -33.04
CA ALA A 190 -6.20 0.15 -32.95
C ALA A 190 -7.13 0.50 -31.77
N ASP A 191 -7.76 -0.48 -31.11
CA ASP A 191 -8.49 -0.27 -29.84
C ASP A 191 -7.56 -0.30 -28.61
N GLY A 192 -6.26 -0.54 -28.77
CA GLY A 192 -5.30 -0.71 -27.67
C GLY A 192 -5.23 -2.13 -27.10
N GLY A 193 -6.12 -3.04 -27.53
CA GLY A 193 -6.17 -4.42 -27.05
C GLY A 193 -5.40 -5.42 -27.90
N TRP A 194 -5.40 -6.68 -27.45
CA TRP A 194 -4.86 -7.83 -28.20
C TRP A 194 -5.90 -8.95 -28.30
N ALA A 195 -5.80 -9.76 -29.35
CA ALA A 195 -6.64 -10.94 -29.56
C ALA A 195 -5.82 -12.23 -29.67
N TYR A 196 -6.51 -13.38 -29.57
CA TYR A 196 -5.89 -14.67 -29.79
C TYR A 196 -5.75 -14.89 -31.29
N SER A 197 -4.53 -14.77 -31.81
CA SER A 197 -4.25 -15.00 -33.23
C SER A 197 -4.08 -16.49 -33.50
N SER A 198 -4.95 -17.05 -34.36
CA SER A 198 -4.78 -18.38 -34.95
C SER A 198 -4.76 -18.36 -36.48
N SER A 199 -4.85 -17.18 -37.12
CA SER A 199 -5.05 -17.08 -38.59
C SER A 199 -4.62 -15.74 -39.22
N GLY A 200 -3.64 -15.02 -38.66
CA GLY A 200 -3.04 -13.83 -39.29
C GLY A 200 -3.86 -12.54 -39.18
N THR A 201 -5.18 -12.64 -39.33
CA THR A 201 -6.23 -11.67 -38.93
C THR A 201 -7.54 -12.45 -38.73
N ALA A 202 -8.51 -11.96 -37.95
CA ALA A 202 -8.43 -11.06 -36.80
C ALA A 202 -9.48 -11.51 -35.77
N GLY A 203 -9.15 -11.50 -34.48
CA GLY A 203 -10.09 -11.73 -33.39
C GLY A 203 -10.51 -10.42 -32.72
N LYS A 204 -11.61 -10.41 -31.97
CA LYS A 204 -11.90 -9.26 -31.08
C LYS A 204 -10.89 -9.23 -29.95
N SER A 205 -10.46 -8.03 -29.55
CA SER A 205 -9.60 -7.84 -28.38
C SER A 205 -10.25 -8.45 -27.13
N SER A 206 -9.46 -9.05 -26.25
CA SER A 206 -9.98 -9.85 -25.12
C SER A 206 -9.08 -9.72 -23.89
N SER A 207 -9.68 -9.65 -22.70
CA SER A 207 -8.95 -9.30 -21.46
C SER A 207 -7.75 -10.20 -21.18
N ASN A 208 -7.86 -11.50 -21.43
CA ASN A 208 -6.74 -12.43 -21.23
C ASN A 208 -5.57 -12.21 -22.20
N MET A 209 -5.84 -11.73 -23.41
CA MET A 209 -4.78 -11.42 -24.39
C MET A 209 -4.25 -10.01 -24.22
N THR A 210 -5.12 -9.03 -23.91
CA THR A 210 -4.70 -7.65 -23.66
C THR A 210 -3.78 -7.56 -22.44
N VAL A 211 -4.12 -8.23 -21.34
CA VAL A 211 -3.26 -8.29 -20.15
C VAL A 211 -1.93 -8.99 -20.46
N ALA A 212 -1.93 -10.09 -21.22
CA ALA A 212 -0.69 -10.77 -21.61
C ALA A 212 0.21 -9.91 -22.52
N GLY A 213 -0.38 -9.17 -23.47
CA GLY A 213 0.32 -8.20 -24.31
C GLY A 213 0.90 -7.04 -23.49
N LEU A 214 0.12 -6.48 -22.58
CA LEU A 214 0.54 -5.41 -21.67
C LEU A 214 1.65 -5.86 -20.71
N ASN A 215 1.57 -7.07 -20.13
CA ASN A 215 2.67 -7.64 -19.33
C ASN A 215 3.98 -7.75 -20.13
N CYS A 216 3.92 -7.97 -21.45
CA CYS A 216 5.12 -7.91 -22.29
C CYS A 216 5.70 -6.50 -22.32
N LEU A 217 4.89 -5.49 -22.64
CA LEU A 217 5.32 -4.08 -22.71
C LEU A 217 5.86 -3.57 -21.37
N LEU A 218 5.18 -3.86 -20.26
CA LEU A 218 5.61 -3.47 -18.91
C LEU A 218 6.94 -4.13 -18.51
N GLY A 219 7.17 -5.39 -18.88
CA GLY A 219 8.44 -6.07 -18.64
C GLY A 219 9.61 -5.47 -19.42
N ILE A 220 9.36 -4.99 -20.64
CA ILE A 220 10.36 -4.28 -21.46
C ILE A 220 10.67 -2.91 -20.84
N ASP A 221 9.63 -2.16 -20.47
CA ASP A 221 9.76 -0.85 -19.87
C ASP A 221 10.60 -0.88 -18.58
N GLU A 222 10.30 -1.82 -17.68
CA GLU A 222 11.04 -2.04 -16.44
C GLU A 222 12.50 -2.47 -16.67
N SER A 223 12.75 -3.35 -17.65
CA SER A 223 14.07 -3.98 -17.85
C SER A 223 15.01 -3.20 -18.78
N CYS A 224 14.49 -2.41 -19.72
CA CYS A 224 15.32 -1.62 -20.64
C CYS A 224 14.66 -0.34 -21.19
N GLY A 225 13.52 0.11 -20.64
CA GLY A 225 12.84 1.34 -21.09
C GLY A 225 13.76 2.57 -21.07
N ARG A 226 14.59 2.68 -20.02
CA ARG A 226 15.62 3.73 -19.86
C ARG A 226 16.76 3.69 -20.89
N ASP A 227 16.94 2.58 -21.60
CA ASP A 227 17.94 2.46 -22.67
C ASP A 227 17.37 2.82 -24.05
N LEU A 228 16.05 3.01 -24.19
CA LEU A 228 15.39 3.34 -25.45
C LEU A 228 15.76 4.76 -25.91
N ASN A 229 15.66 5.01 -27.21
CA ASN A 229 15.60 6.38 -27.72
C ASN A 229 14.19 6.95 -27.44
N THR A 230 14.04 8.27 -27.51
CA THR A 230 12.78 8.97 -27.24
C THR A 230 11.63 8.40 -28.08
N ASP A 231 11.76 8.31 -29.40
CA ASP A 231 10.70 7.80 -30.28
C ASP A 231 10.21 6.39 -29.91
N ASP A 232 11.11 5.49 -29.50
CA ASP A 232 10.77 4.12 -29.12
C ASP A 232 10.20 4.02 -27.69
N ALA A 233 10.62 4.91 -26.79
CA ALA A 233 10.01 5.07 -25.46
C ALA A 233 8.58 5.63 -25.58
N ASP A 234 8.38 6.68 -26.37
CA ASP A 234 7.07 7.31 -26.62
C ASP A 234 6.08 6.30 -27.22
N LYS A 235 6.51 5.49 -28.21
CA LYS A 235 5.70 4.41 -28.78
C LYS A 235 5.33 3.35 -27.73
N LEU A 236 6.27 2.97 -26.87
CA LEU A 236 6.05 1.97 -25.82
C LEU A 236 5.06 2.49 -24.76
N HIS A 237 5.20 3.74 -24.34
CA HIS A 237 4.36 4.36 -23.32
C HIS A 237 2.96 4.67 -23.85
N LEU A 238 2.83 5.15 -25.09
CA LEU A 238 1.52 5.30 -25.76
C LEU A 238 0.79 3.96 -25.89
N ALA A 239 1.50 2.88 -26.25
CA ALA A 239 0.93 1.54 -26.32
C ALA A 239 0.46 1.01 -24.96
N ILE A 240 1.19 1.33 -23.88
CA ILE A 240 0.81 1.03 -22.49
C ILE A 240 -0.44 1.83 -22.09
N GLU A 241 -0.49 3.15 -22.33
CA GLU A 241 -1.67 3.98 -22.02
C GLU A 241 -2.93 3.48 -22.75
N GLN A 242 -2.81 3.15 -24.04
CA GLN A 242 -3.91 2.60 -24.84
C GLN A 242 -4.39 1.24 -24.29
N ALA A 243 -3.48 0.37 -23.87
CA ALA A 243 -3.83 -0.92 -23.27
C ALA A 243 -4.53 -0.78 -21.92
N LEU A 244 -4.11 0.17 -21.09
CA LEU A 244 -4.73 0.49 -19.80
C LEU A 244 -6.12 1.11 -19.98
N THR A 245 -6.25 2.02 -20.94
CA THR A 245 -7.55 2.61 -21.33
C THR A 245 -8.50 1.52 -21.82
N TRP A 246 -8.04 0.61 -22.69
CA TRP A 246 -8.83 -0.54 -23.12
C TRP A 246 -9.27 -1.41 -21.93
N LEU A 247 -8.41 -1.64 -20.93
CA LEU A 247 -8.77 -2.42 -19.74
C LEU A 247 -9.82 -1.71 -18.88
N ASP A 248 -9.74 -0.39 -18.70
CA ASP A 248 -10.71 0.37 -17.91
C ASP A 248 -12.07 0.61 -18.63
N GLU A 249 -12.11 0.44 -19.95
CA GLU A 249 -13.36 0.43 -20.72
C GLU A 249 -13.95 -0.97 -20.91
N HIS A 250 -13.12 -1.97 -21.21
CA HIS A 250 -13.52 -3.28 -21.75
C HIS A 250 -13.15 -4.49 -20.88
N GLY A 251 -12.26 -4.33 -19.90
CA GLY A 251 -11.79 -5.39 -19.00
C GLY A 251 -12.94 -6.20 -18.35
N THR A 252 -12.67 -7.46 -17.99
CA THR A 252 -13.72 -8.26 -17.33
C THR A 252 -13.17 -9.46 -16.57
N ILE A 253 -13.65 -9.63 -15.34
CA ILE A 253 -13.50 -10.86 -14.55
C ILE A 253 -14.53 -11.95 -14.94
N LYS A 254 -15.47 -11.67 -15.86
CA LYS A 254 -16.41 -12.66 -16.42
C LYS A 254 -15.76 -13.43 -17.56
N ASN A 255 -14.85 -14.34 -17.23
CA ASN A 255 -14.30 -15.32 -18.17
C ASN A 255 -15.10 -16.65 -18.09
N SER A 256 -14.88 -17.59 -19.02
CA SER A 256 -15.61 -18.88 -19.13
C SER A 256 -15.38 -19.87 -17.97
N GLY A 257 -14.63 -19.47 -16.95
CA GLY A 257 -14.28 -20.27 -15.79
C GLY A 257 -13.06 -21.17 -16.00
N GLY A 258 -12.74 -21.98 -15.00
CA GLY A 258 -11.61 -22.92 -15.05
C GLY A 258 -10.25 -22.22 -15.28
N THR A 259 -9.37 -22.87 -16.04
CA THR A 259 -7.98 -22.43 -16.21
C THR A 259 -7.87 -21.07 -16.90
N ALA A 260 -8.74 -20.76 -17.86
CA ALA A 260 -8.70 -19.48 -18.58
C ALA A 260 -9.00 -18.29 -17.66
N LEU A 261 -9.91 -18.47 -16.67
CA LEU A 261 -10.16 -17.45 -15.65
C LEU A 261 -8.98 -17.32 -14.68
N MET A 262 -8.42 -18.44 -14.21
CA MET A 262 -7.35 -18.40 -13.21
C MET A 262 -6.02 -17.88 -13.79
N SER A 263 -5.67 -18.24 -15.03
CA SER A 263 -4.50 -17.66 -15.72
C SER A 263 -4.69 -16.16 -15.98
N TYR A 264 -5.91 -15.74 -16.35
CA TYR A 264 -6.24 -14.32 -16.51
C TYR A 264 -6.09 -13.53 -15.20
N LEU A 265 -6.58 -14.07 -14.07
CA LEU A 265 -6.43 -13.39 -12.78
C LEU A 265 -4.96 -13.25 -12.38
N TYR A 266 -4.14 -14.28 -12.59
CA TYR A 266 -2.70 -14.20 -12.38
C TYR A 266 -2.04 -13.14 -13.28
N ALA A 267 -2.31 -13.16 -14.58
CA ALA A 267 -1.81 -12.15 -15.51
C ALA A 267 -2.23 -10.73 -15.10
N LEU A 268 -3.49 -10.57 -14.65
CA LEU A 268 -4.07 -9.30 -14.23
C LEU A 268 -3.43 -8.76 -12.95
N GLU A 269 -3.08 -9.63 -12.00
CA GLU A 269 -2.27 -9.27 -10.82
C GLU A 269 -0.94 -8.66 -11.27
N ARG A 270 -0.22 -9.28 -12.21
CA ARG A 270 1.07 -8.76 -12.68
C ARG A 270 0.96 -7.37 -13.31
N VAL A 271 -0.08 -7.12 -14.12
CA VAL A 271 -0.36 -5.78 -14.67
C VAL A 271 -0.71 -4.81 -13.55
N ALA A 272 -1.69 -5.16 -12.72
CA ALA A 272 -2.21 -4.25 -11.70
C ALA A 272 -1.14 -3.84 -10.68
N MET A 273 -0.28 -4.78 -10.27
CA MET A 273 0.84 -4.51 -9.35
C MET A 273 1.94 -3.68 -10.01
N ALA A 274 2.27 -3.92 -11.28
CA ALA A 274 3.29 -3.14 -12.01
C ALA A 274 2.84 -1.73 -12.44
N CYS A 275 1.53 -1.48 -12.42
CA CYS A 275 0.89 -0.22 -12.79
C CYS A 275 0.23 0.51 -11.60
N GLY A 276 0.29 -0.05 -10.39
CA GLY A 276 -0.42 0.47 -9.22
C GLY A 276 -1.94 0.53 -9.35
N LEU A 277 -2.57 -0.28 -10.21
CA LEU A 277 -4.02 -0.20 -10.40
C LEU A 277 -4.76 -0.62 -9.13
N SER A 278 -5.59 0.25 -8.57
CA SER A 278 -6.54 -0.11 -7.52
C SER A 278 -7.79 -0.80 -8.08
N GLU A 279 -8.18 -0.46 -9.32
CA GLU A 279 -9.43 -0.87 -9.96
C GLU A 279 -9.25 -1.15 -11.45
N VAL A 280 -10.23 -1.87 -12.03
CA VAL A 280 -10.42 -2.04 -13.48
C VAL A 280 -11.92 -1.90 -13.77
N ARG A 281 -12.30 -0.92 -14.60
CA ARG A 281 -13.71 -0.52 -14.87
C ARG A 281 -14.46 -0.05 -13.63
N SER A 282 -13.83 0.82 -12.83
CA SER A 282 -14.39 1.31 -11.56
C SER A 282 -14.81 0.18 -10.59
N ARG A 283 -14.09 -0.95 -10.65
CA ARG A 283 -14.28 -2.11 -9.77
C ARG A 283 -12.94 -2.59 -9.25
N ASP A 284 -12.88 -2.82 -7.95
CA ASP A 284 -11.71 -3.40 -7.31
C ASP A 284 -11.42 -4.80 -7.87
N TRP A 285 -10.32 -4.91 -8.64
CA TRP A 285 -9.94 -6.12 -9.36
C TRP A 285 -9.60 -7.28 -8.41
N TYR A 286 -9.04 -6.97 -7.24
CA TYR A 286 -8.58 -7.98 -6.30
C TYR A 286 -9.74 -8.56 -5.49
N VAL A 287 -10.64 -7.70 -4.98
CA VAL A 287 -11.87 -8.10 -4.29
C VAL A 287 -12.74 -8.95 -5.21
N ASP A 288 -12.89 -8.57 -6.48
CA ASP A 288 -13.68 -9.32 -7.46
C ASP A 288 -13.01 -10.63 -7.92
N GLY A 289 -11.68 -10.63 -8.05
CA GLY A 289 -10.90 -11.86 -8.28
C GLY A 289 -10.94 -12.81 -7.08
N CYS A 290 -10.93 -12.29 -5.84
CA CYS A 290 -11.12 -13.07 -4.62
C CYS A 290 -12.50 -13.74 -4.59
N LYS A 291 -13.59 -12.98 -4.79
CA LYS A 291 -14.96 -13.53 -4.89
C LYS A 291 -15.05 -14.64 -5.94
N SER A 292 -14.44 -14.42 -7.11
CA SER A 292 -14.42 -15.38 -8.21
C SER A 292 -13.66 -16.65 -7.82
N THR A 293 -12.50 -16.50 -7.18
CA THR A 293 -11.66 -17.59 -6.68
C THR A 293 -12.34 -18.37 -5.56
N PHE A 294 -12.96 -17.71 -4.59
CA PHE A 294 -13.69 -18.36 -3.49
C PHE A 294 -14.85 -19.20 -4.04
N LYS A 295 -15.68 -18.63 -4.91
CA LYS A 295 -16.81 -19.33 -5.56
C LYS A 295 -16.34 -20.56 -6.37
N ALA A 296 -15.25 -20.40 -7.12
CA ALA A 296 -14.71 -21.44 -8.00
C ALA A 296 -13.94 -22.55 -7.26
N HIS A 297 -13.21 -22.20 -6.19
CA HIS A 297 -12.19 -23.08 -5.62
C HIS A 297 -12.29 -23.32 -4.11
N CYS A 298 -12.95 -22.48 -3.32
CA CYS A 298 -13.09 -22.68 -1.87
C CYS A 298 -14.42 -23.37 -1.53
N GLY A 299 -14.36 -24.61 -1.05
CA GLY A 299 -15.51 -25.33 -0.50
C GLY A 299 -15.68 -25.10 1.00
N LYS A 300 -16.75 -25.64 1.61
CA LYS A 300 -17.01 -25.49 3.06
C LYS A 300 -15.89 -26.05 3.98
N LYS A 301 -15.09 -27.00 3.50
CA LYS A 301 -14.03 -27.69 4.27
C LYS A 301 -12.73 -27.94 3.51
N LYS A 302 -12.71 -27.84 2.17
CA LYS A 302 -11.55 -28.15 1.32
C LYS A 302 -11.64 -27.43 -0.01
N ALA A 303 -10.50 -27.24 -0.67
CA ALA A 303 -10.46 -26.67 -2.01
C ALA A 303 -10.97 -27.67 -3.07
N LYS A 304 -11.45 -27.15 -4.21
CA LYS A 304 -11.98 -27.91 -5.35
C LYS A 304 -11.39 -27.40 -6.68
N GLY A 305 -11.25 -28.28 -7.68
CA GLY A 305 -10.68 -27.94 -8.99
C GLY A 305 -9.31 -28.60 -9.26
N SER A 306 -8.81 -28.45 -10.49
CA SER A 306 -7.52 -29.00 -10.92
C SER A 306 -6.33 -28.32 -10.21
N THR A 307 -5.19 -29.02 -10.15
CA THR A 307 -3.98 -28.53 -9.50
C THR A 307 -3.47 -27.23 -10.12
N VAL A 308 -3.45 -27.12 -11.47
CA VAL A 308 -3.13 -25.86 -12.17
C VAL A 308 -4.04 -24.70 -11.78
N ASN A 309 -5.35 -24.92 -11.63
CA ASN A 309 -6.27 -23.84 -11.25
C ASN A 309 -6.03 -23.40 -9.80
N LEU A 310 -5.75 -24.35 -8.91
CA LEU A 310 -5.40 -24.05 -7.52
C LEU A 310 -4.06 -23.31 -7.40
N ALA A 311 -3.06 -23.67 -8.20
CA ALA A 311 -1.77 -22.99 -8.21
C ALA A 311 -1.87 -21.54 -8.72
N PHE A 312 -2.60 -21.29 -9.82
CA PHE A 312 -2.88 -19.91 -10.26
C PHE A 312 -3.73 -19.12 -9.26
N ALA A 313 -4.74 -19.75 -8.64
CA ALA A 313 -5.53 -19.12 -7.58
C ALA A 313 -4.66 -18.73 -6.38
N LEU A 314 -3.73 -19.58 -5.98
CA LEU A 314 -2.81 -19.33 -4.86
C LEU A 314 -1.81 -18.22 -5.17
N LEU A 315 -1.27 -18.16 -6.40
CA LEU A 315 -0.43 -17.04 -6.86
C LEU A 315 -1.19 -15.71 -6.79
N PHE A 316 -2.40 -15.66 -7.36
CA PHE A 316 -3.25 -14.48 -7.36
C PHE A 316 -3.58 -13.99 -5.94
N LEU A 317 -4.04 -14.89 -5.07
CA LEU A 317 -4.43 -14.55 -3.70
C LEU A 317 -3.23 -14.07 -2.87
N SER A 318 -2.07 -14.71 -3.01
CA SER A 318 -0.90 -14.40 -2.17
C SER A 318 -0.26 -13.07 -2.57
N ARG A 319 -0.05 -12.83 -3.88
CA ARG A 319 0.59 -11.59 -4.38
C ARG A 319 -0.33 -10.38 -4.32
N GLY A 320 -1.60 -10.55 -4.69
CA GLY A 320 -2.56 -9.46 -4.73
C GLY A 320 -2.94 -8.89 -3.35
N ASN A 321 -2.61 -9.55 -2.23
CA ASN A 321 -2.85 -9.02 -0.88
C ASN A 321 -1.65 -8.28 -0.27
N SER A 322 -0.62 -7.97 -1.06
CA SER A 322 0.56 -7.25 -0.57
C SER A 322 0.16 -5.93 0.13
N PRO A 323 0.79 -5.56 1.26
CA PRO A 323 0.55 -4.27 1.90
C PRO A 323 0.89 -3.09 0.98
N ILE A 324 0.29 -1.93 1.21
CA ILE A 324 0.48 -0.72 0.41
C ILE A 324 1.49 0.20 1.12
N ALA A 325 2.60 0.50 0.47
CA ALA A 325 3.64 1.41 0.96
C ALA A 325 3.32 2.88 0.69
N MET A 326 2.78 3.18 -0.49
CA MET A 326 2.47 4.53 -0.90
C MET A 326 1.33 4.57 -1.91
N SER A 327 0.66 5.72 -1.99
CA SER A 327 -0.28 6.01 -3.07
C SER A 327 0.20 7.21 -3.87
N GLU A 328 -0.10 7.24 -5.16
CA GLU A 328 0.18 8.37 -6.06
C GLU A 328 -1.12 8.90 -6.64
N LEU A 329 -1.31 10.22 -6.60
CA LEU A 329 -2.50 10.86 -7.13
C LEU A 329 -2.33 11.19 -8.61
N VAL A 330 -3.28 10.73 -9.42
CA VAL A 330 -3.34 10.96 -10.87
C VAL A 330 -4.74 11.39 -11.30
N GLU A 331 -4.84 12.01 -12.46
CA GLU A 331 -6.12 12.37 -13.10
C GLU A 331 -6.89 11.10 -13.53
N ARG A 332 -6.21 10.18 -14.22
CA ARG A 332 -6.76 8.91 -14.72
C ARG A 332 -5.79 7.77 -14.46
N LYS A 333 -6.28 6.56 -14.19
CA LYS A 333 -5.45 5.37 -13.90
C LYS A 333 -4.69 4.82 -15.11
N SER A 334 -4.95 5.33 -16.31
CA SER A 334 -4.14 5.12 -17.52
C SER A 334 -2.93 6.06 -17.62
N ASN A 335 -2.96 7.23 -16.97
CA ASN A 335 -1.87 8.22 -16.96
C ASN A 335 -0.78 7.79 -15.96
N ILE A 336 0.00 6.76 -16.29
CA ILE A 336 1.11 6.29 -15.43
C ILE A 336 2.35 7.18 -15.62
N ASP A 337 3.03 7.52 -14.53
CA ASP A 337 4.35 8.15 -14.56
C ASP A 337 5.35 7.32 -15.38
N MET A 338 5.90 7.92 -16.44
CA MET A 338 6.92 7.32 -17.32
C MET A 338 8.17 6.85 -16.57
N TYR A 339 8.50 7.48 -15.44
CA TYR A 339 9.65 7.14 -14.60
C TYR A 339 9.31 6.13 -13.51
N LYS A 340 8.02 5.86 -13.26
CA LYS A 340 7.51 4.96 -12.22
C LYS A 340 8.15 5.21 -10.85
N VAL A 341 8.18 6.48 -10.41
CA VAL A 341 8.79 6.88 -9.13
C VAL A 341 8.21 6.07 -7.96
N SER A 342 6.89 5.89 -7.90
CA SER A 342 6.24 5.13 -6.83
C SER A 342 6.67 3.66 -6.79
N ASP A 343 6.84 3.01 -7.95
CA ASP A 343 7.37 1.64 -8.04
C ASP A 343 8.84 1.58 -7.58
N ALA A 344 9.66 2.53 -8.03
CA ALA A 344 11.08 2.60 -7.72
C ALA A 344 11.36 2.86 -6.23
N ILE A 345 10.50 3.65 -5.55
CA ILE A 345 10.56 3.83 -4.09
C ILE A 345 10.03 2.60 -3.37
N THR A 346 8.88 2.06 -3.77
CA THR A 346 8.26 0.89 -3.12
C THR A 346 9.16 -0.34 -3.16
N LYS A 347 9.87 -0.59 -4.27
CA LYS A 347 10.87 -1.66 -4.37
C LYS A 347 12.02 -1.49 -3.38
N LYS A 348 12.50 -0.25 -3.16
CA LYS A 348 13.56 0.05 -2.17
C LYS A 348 13.05 -0.13 -0.74
N VAL A 349 11.86 0.39 -0.43
CA VAL A 349 11.23 0.19 0.88
C VAL A 349 11.06 -1.32 1.15
N SER A 350 10.51 -2.07 0.20
CA SER A 350 10.33 -3.53 0.29
C SER A 350 11.63 -4.26 0.64
N HIS A 351 12.74 -3.90 -0.02
CA HIS A 351 14.07 -4.45 0.29
C HIS A 351 14.58 -4.02 1.69
N LYS A 352 14.26 -2.81 2.15
CA LYS A 352 14.70 -2.30 3.46
C LYS A 352 13.94 -2.90 4.64
N VAL A 353 12.67 -3.25 4.46
CA VAL A 353 11.82 -3.87 5.50
C VAL A 353 11.59 -5.37 5.28
N GLU A 354 12.36 -5.99 4.38
CA GLU A 354 12.33 -7.43 4.04
C GLU A 354 10.91 -7.99 3.77
N THR A 355 10.02 -7.16 3.22
CA THR A 355 8.59 -7.44 3.01
C THR A 355 8.18 -7.02 1.60
N GLU A 356 7.45 -7.86 0.86
CA GLU A 356 6.89 -7.46 -0.45
C GLU A 356 5.78 -6.43 -0.25
N LEU A 357 5.99 -5.20 -0.74
CA LEU A 357 5.02 -4.11 -0.68
C LEU A 357 4.57 -3.69 -2.08
N SER A 358 3.38 -3.10 -2.12
CA SER A 358 2.74 -2.56 -3.32
C SER A 358 2.62 -1.03 -3.23
N TRP A 359 2.40 -0.41 -4.38
CA TRP A 359 1.96 0.98 -4.48
C TRP A 359 0.66 1.02 -5.27
N ARG A 360 -0.02 2.17 -5.28
CA ARG A 360 -1.22 2.35 -6.09
C ARG A 360 -1.43 3.76 -6.61
N LEU A 361 -2.18 3.84 -7.69
CA LEU A 361 -2.78 5.05 -8.22
C LEU A 361 -4.12 5.33 -7.53
N LEU A 362 -4.34 6.60 -7.22
CA LEU A 362 -5.57 7.18 -6.72
C LEU A 362 -6.06 8.26 -7.68
N THR A 363 -7.38 8.45 -7.74
CA THR A 363 -7.99 9.63 -8.37
C THR A 363 -8.75 10.46 -7.34
N GLN A 364 -9.10 11.69 -7.72
CA GLN A 364 -9.96 12.55 -6.90
C GLN A 364 -11.39 12.03 -6.70
N GLU A 365 -11.83 11.00 -7.43
CA GLU A 365 -13.16 10.40 -7.24
C GLU A 365 -13.21 9.41 -6.05
N GLU A 366 -12.07 8.83 -5.65
CA GLU A 366 -12.03 7.82 -4.59
C GLU A 366 -12.33 8.39 -3.19
N SER A 367 -12.89 7.60 -2.29
CA SER A 367 -13.22 8.06 -0.93
C SER A 367 -11.97 8.34 -0.08
N ILE A 368 -12.10 9.21 0.93
CA ILE A 368 -11.07 9.42 1.96
C ILE A 368 -10.66 8.10 2.63
N SER A 369 -11.61 7.18 2.85
CA SER A 369 -11.31 5.84 3.38
C SER A 369 -10.49 4.98 2.42
N SER A 370 -10.63 5.12 1.09
CA SER A 370 -9.70 4.52 0.15
C SER A 370 -8.34 5.17 0.29
N TRP A 371 -8.25 6.50 0.23
CA TRP A 371 -6.98 7.24 0.32
C TRP A 371 -6.16 6.83 1.55
N LEU A 372 -6.80 6.69 2.71
CA LEU A 372 -6.17 6.30 3.99
C LEU A 372 -5.77 4.82 4.13
N LEU A 373 -5.90 3.99 3.09
CA LEU A 373 -5.20 2.70 3.03
C LEU A 373 -3.67 2.87 2.93
N SER A 374 -3.20 4.06 2.55
CA SER A 374 -1.82 4.51 2.72
C SER A 374 -1.80 5.98 3.12
N PRO A 375 -1.32 6.35 4.33
CA PRO A 375 -1.23 7.74 4.75
C PRO A 375 -0.10 8.52 4.04
N PHE A 376 0.73 7.87 3.22
CA PHE A 376 1.61 8.56 2.26
C PHE A 376 0.88 8.75 0.92
N MET A 377 0.71 10.00 0.49
CA MET A 377 0.26 10.37 -0.86
C MET A 377 1.34 11.15 -1.61
N LEU A 378 1.85 10.60 -2.71
CA LEU A 378 2.69 11.29 -3.69
C LEU A 378 1.83 12.10 -4.66
N ILE A 379 2.28 13.31 -4.98
CA ILE A 379 1.73 14.15 -6.05
C ILE A 379 2.90 14.62 -6.93
N GLN A 380 2.92 14.20 -8.19
CA GLN A 380 3.93 14.62 -9.17
C GLN A 380 3.39 15.67 -10.16
N ASN A 381 2.10 15.63 -10.50
CA ASN A 381 1.41 16.71 -11.21
C ASN A 381 0.48 17.45 -10.23
N HIS A 382 0.70 18.75 -10.02
CA HIS A 382 -0.12 19.58 -9.13
C HIS A 382 -1.49 19.95 -9.71
N GLU A 383 -1.67 19.86 -11.04
CA GLU A 383 -2.94 20.16 -11.72
C GLU A 383 -4.05 19.15 -11.37
N VAL A 384 -3.68 17.96 -10.87
CA VAL A 384 -4.62 16.92 -10.44
C VAL A 384 -5.24 17.19 -9.06
N VAL A 385 -4.94 18.34 -8.44
CA VAL A 385 -5.51 18.78 -7.16
C VAL A 385 -6.58 19.85 -7.44
N GLN A 386 -7.84 19.54 -7.14
CA GLN A 386 -8.99 20.42 -7.43
C GLN A 386 -9.86 20.63 -6.17
N ASP A 387 -10.27 19.56 -5.49
CA ASP A 387 -11.08 19.65 -4.25
C ASP A 387 -10.21 19.80 -3.00
N ILE A 388 -9.79 21.04 -2.70
CA ILE A 388 -8.97 21.40 -1.54
C ILE A 388 -9.55 20.86 -0.21
N GLN A 389 -10.88 20.86 -0.04
CA GLN A 389 -11.53 20.40 1.19
C GLN A 389 -11.29 18.91 1.42
N LYS A 390 -11.18 18.12 0.35
CA LYS A 390 -10.86 16.70 0.41
C LYS A 390 -9.42 16.43 0.86
N PHE A 391 -8.46 17.25 0.44
CA PHE A 391 -7.08 17.17 0.94
C PHE A 391 -7.00 17.56 2.41
N GLN A 392 -7.71 18.61 2.83
CA GLN A 392 -7.84 18.98 4.24
C GLN A 392 -8.44 17.83 5.09
N GLN A 393 -9.50 17.18 4.61
CA GLN A 393 -10.07 16.00 5.26
C GLN A 393 -9.09 14.83 5.34
N TYR A 394 -8.31 14.57 4.28
CA TYR A 394 -7.28 13.52 4.29
C TYR A 394 -6.22 13.76 5.38
N LEU A 395 -5.72 15.00 5.45
CA LEU A 395 -4.76 15.41 6.48
C LEU A 395 -5.35 15.27 7.89
N GLN A 396 -6.58 15.76 8.13
CA GLN A 396 -7.29 15.64 9.41
C GLN A 396 -7.54 14.19 9.89
N HIS A 397 -7.42 13.21 8.99
CA HIS A 397 -7.55 11.79 9.31
C HIS A 397 -6.19 11.06 9.30
N GLY A 398 -5.09 11.74 9.57
CA GLY A 398 -3.76 11.11 9.68
C GLY A 398 -3.00 10.97 8.36
N GLY A 399 -3.54 11.47 7.24
CA GLY A 399 -2.83 11.50 5.96
C GLY A 399 -1.68 12.50 5.94
N MET A 400 -0.76 12.31 4.99
CA MET A 400 0.37 13.20 4.71
C MET A 400 0.59 13.30 3.19
N ILE A 401 0.80 14.52 2.70
CA ILE A 401 0.97 14.82 1.27
C ILE A 401 2.44 15.08 0.98
N VAL A 402 2.97 14.46 -0.06
CA VAL A 402 4.34 14.67 -0.54
C VAL A 402 4.27 15.11 -2.00
N MET A 403 4.65 16.36 -2.28
CA MET A 403 4.68 16.92 -3.63
C MET A 403 6.10 16.90 -4.18
N LEU A 404 6.34 16.17 -5.26
CA LEU A 404 7.64 16.14 -5.94
C LEU A 404 7.62 17.13 -7.11
N ALA A 405 8.47 18.15 -7.08
CA ALA A 405 8.43 19.21 -8.11
C ALA A 405 9.82 19.80 -8.42
N THR A 406 9.90 20.42 -9.60
CA THR A 406 11.10 21.13 -10.07
C THR A 406 10.74 22.44 -10.79
N GLY A 407 11.73 23.31 -10.98
CA GLY A 407 11.58 24.56 -11.73
C GLY A 407 10.42 25.44 -11.22
N LYS A 408 9.56 25.90 -12.13
CA LYS A 408 8.41 26.75 -11.80
C LYS A 408 7.36 26.03 -10.95
N SER A 409 7.17 24.73 -11.16
CA SER A 409 6.16 23.93 -10.43
C SER A 409 6.42 23.89 -8.92
N LEU A 410 7.66 24.11 -8.47
CA LEU A 410 7.96 24.28 -7.04
C LEU A 410 7.19 25.43 -6.41
N GLN A 411 7.06 26.58 -7.08
CA GLN A 411 6.27 27.68 -6.54
C GLN A 411 4.79 27.31 -6.47
N THR A 412 4.26 26.68 -7.53
CA THR A 412 2.86 26.27 -7.56
C THR A 412 2.52 25.26 -6.47
N CYS A 413 3.38 24.25 -6.24
CA CYS A 413 3.21 23.28 -5.16
C CYS A 413 3.26 23.92 -3.76
N ARG A 414 4.11 24.95 -3.54
CA ARG A 414 4.15 25.68 -2.27
C ARG A 414 2.89 26.52 -2.05
N ASN A 415 2.46 27.30 -3.05
CA ASN A 415 1.19 28.04 -2.99
C ASN A 415 -0.01 27.10 -2.75
N LEU A 416 0.03 25.89 -3.33
CA LEU A 416 -1.00 24.87 -3.15
C LEU A 416 -0.98 24.29 -1.73
N ALA A 417 0.20 24.04 -1.16
CA ALA A 417 0.35 23.62 0.22
C ALA A 417 -0.18 24.69 1.21
N GLU A 418 0.12 25.97 0.99
CA GLU A 418 -0.47 27.12 1.71
C GLU A 418 -2.00 27.15 1.57
N THR A 419 -2.53 26.84 0.38
CA THR A 419 -3.99 26.81 0.14
C THR A 419 -4.67 25.63 0.86
N ILE A 420 -4.00 24.47 0.97
CA ILE A 420 -4.51 23.30 1.70
C ILE A 420 -4.39 23.53 3.22
N CYS A 421 -3.30 24.14 3.68
CA CYS A 421 -2.99 24.38 5.09
C CYS A 421 -2.78 25.89 5.37
N PRO A 422 -3.84 26.71 5.33
CA PRO A 422 -3.72 28.17 5.45
C PRO A 422 -3.27 28.64 6.86
N ASP A 423 -3.55 27.84 7.88
CA ASP A 423 -3.24 28.14 9.28
C ASP A 423 -1.89 27.58 9.74
N ILE A 424 -1.08 27.03 8.82
CA ILE A 424 0.23 26.43 9.11
C ILE A 424 1.31 27.18 8.36
N GLU A 425 2.26 27.75 9.10
CA GLU A 425 3.44 28.38 8.49
C GLU A 425 4.40 27.33 7.89
N MET A 426 5.09 27.73 6.83
CA MET A 426 6.02 26.87 6.11
C MET A 426 7.41 26.97 6.71
N GLU A 427 7.96 25.83 7.11
CA GLU A 427 9.33 25.68 7.58
C GLU A 427 10.29 25.42 6.41
N HIS A 428 11.40 26.16 6.41
CA HIS A 428 12.49 25.99 5.46
C HIS A 428 13.50 24.92 5.89
N TYR A 429 13.80 23.97 4.98
CA TYR A 429 15.02 23.15 4.93
C TYR A 429 15.79 22.97 6.25
N GLN A 430 15.30 22.07 7.10
CA GLN A 430 16.02 21.65 8.30
C GLN A 430 16.90 20.43 7.98
N ARG A 431 18.23 20.57 8.05
CA ARG A 431 19.17 19.45 7.87
C ARG A 431 18.92 18.27 8.82
N ASN A 432 18.34 18.56 9.99
CA ASN A 432 18.02 17.57 11.02
C ASN A 432 16.62 16.96 10.86
N HIS A 433 15.86 17.33 9.81
CA HIS A 433 14.56 16.77 9.53
C HIS A 433 14.65 15.24 9.42
N TRP A 434 13.72 14.51 10.04
CA TRP A 434 13.76 13.03 10.09
C TRP A 434 13.75 12.39 8.70
N GLY A 435 13.11 13.04 7.72
CA GLY A 435 13.16 12.64 6.30
C GLY A 435 14.59 12.60 5.70
N HIS A 436 15.59 13.23 6.32
CA HIS A 436 16.99 13.11 5.93
C HIS A 436 17.72 11.92 6.56
N ASN A 437 17.30 11.40 7.72
CA ASN A 437 18.14 10.53 8.55
C ASN A 437 17.40 9.41 9.30
N LEU A 438 16.15 9.08 8.94
CA LEU A 438 15.36 8.06 9.66
C LEU A 438 15.95 6.64 9.53
N LEU A 439 16.21 6.20 8.29
CA LEU A 439 16.79 4.88 7.98
C LEU A 439 18.08 5.00 7.19
N GLU A 440 18.17 5.98 6.28
CA GLU A 440 19.34 6.26 5.46
C GLU A 440 19.63 7.76 5.42
N THR A 441 20.88 8.17 5.55
CA THR A 441 21.27 9.57 5.34
C THR A 441 20.94 10.02 3.91
N ALA A 442 20.32 11.19 3.75
CA ALA A 442 19.86 11.74 2.47
C ALA A 442 20.26 13.21 2.32
N ASP A 443 21.55 13.46 2.12
CA ASP A 443 22.14 14.80 2.02
C ASP A 443 21.65 15.60 0.80
N ASN A 444 21.63 16.93 0.93
CA ASN A 444 21.39 17.89 -0.16
C ASN A 444 20.05 17.73 -0.90
N VAL A 445 19.03 17.14 -0.27
CA VAL A 445 17.64 17.22 -0.71
C VAL A 445 17.01 18.47 -0.08
N HIS A 446 16.18 19.21 -0.81
CA HIS A 446 15.50 20.40 -0.26
C HIS A 446 14.03 20.10 0.03
N PHE A 447 13.62 20.38 1.26
CA PHE A 447 12.24 20.28 1.75
C PHE A 447 11.71 21.68 2.10
N TRP A 448 10.42 21.89 1.82
CA TRP A 448 9.58 22.89 2.46
C TRP A 448 8.47 22.11 3.18
N VAL A 449 8.31 22.33 4.48
CA VAL A 449 7.48 21.49 5.36
C VAL A 449 6.38 22.34 5.99
N TRP A 450 5.15 21.85 5.97
CA TRP A 450 4.04 22.39 6.76
C TRP A 450 3.85 21.44 7.94
N ASN A 451 4.26 21.89 9.13
CA ASN A 451 4.19 21.14 10.40
C ASN A 451 3.24 21.86 11.35
N ASP A 452 2.29 21.14 11.96
CA ASP A 452 1.27 21.71 12.85
C ASP A 452 1.68 21.67 14.34
N ASN A 453 2.98 21.70 14.63
CA ASN A 453 3.66 21.36 15.90
C ASN A 453 3.41 19.92 16.42
N VAL A 454 2.40 19.21 15.89
CA VAL A 454 2.14 17.79 16.19
C VAL A 454 2.99 16.91 15.27
N ARG A 455 2.90 17.13 13.95
CA ARG A 455 3.54 16.34 12.88
C ARG A 455 3.59 17.09 11.55
N ASP A 456 4.33 16.52 10.59
CA ASP A 456 4.29 17.02 9.22
C ASP A 456 2.93 16.69 8.56
N ARG A 457 2.42 17.67 7.80
CA ARG A 457 1.18 17.58 7.01
C ARG A 457 1.50 17.47 5.52
N ILE A 458 2.33 18.39 5.04
CA ILE A 458 2.71 18.50 3.64
C ILE A 458 4.22 18.70 3.54
N LEU A 459 4.87 17.93 2.67
CA LEU A 459 6.25 18.15 2.25
C LEU A 459 6.27 18.47 0.76
N VAL A 460 6.76 19.65 0.39
CA VAL A 460 7.18 19.92 -1.00
C VAL A 460 8.67 19.60 -1.10
N ILE A 461 9.04 18.80 -2.10
CA ILE A 461 10.40 18.28 -2.27
C ILE A 461 10.93 18.68 -3.64
N GLN A 462 12.11 19.30 -3.66
CA GLN A 462 12.81 19.59 -4.92
C GLN A 462 13.39 18.31 -5.52
N GLY A 463 12.85 17.92 -6.67
CA GLY A 463 13.29 16.71 -7.34
C GLY A 463 12.63 16.47 -8.68
N ASP A 464 13.08 15.41 -9.33
CA ASP A 464 12.76 15.04 -10.70
C ASP A 464 12.81 13.51 -10.78
N GLY A 465 11.71 12.90 -11.25
CA GLY A 465 11.54 11.46 -11.33
C GLY A 465 12.59 10.78 -12.20
N GLU A 466 13.06 11.45 -13.26
CA GLU A 466 14.11 10.92 -14.13
C GLU A 466 15.42 10.73 -13.35
N LYS A 467 15.87 11.77 -12.66
CA LYS A 467 17.11 11.74 -11.86
C LYS A 467 17.00 10.78 -10.68
N LEU A 468 15.80 10.67 -10.09
CA LEU A 468 15.52 9.75 -9.00
C LEU A 468 15.74 8.30 -9.43
N THR A 469 15.20 7.91 -10.59
CA THR A 469 15.22 6.52 -11.06
C THR A 469 16.45 6.15 -11.88
N ARG A 470 17.17 7.12 -12.47
CA ARG A 470 18.50 6.91 -13.06
C ARG A 470 19.55 6.41 -12.05
N SER A 471 19.43 6.74 -10.76
CA SER A 471 20.34 6.23 -9.71
C SER A 471 19.58 5.61 -8.55
N SER A 472 19.76 4.29 -8.37
CA SER A 472 19.20 3.54 -7.24
C SER A 472 19.57 4.12 -5.86
N ASN A 473 20.71 4.83 -5.75
CA ASN A 473 21.22 5.39 -4.50
C ASN A 473 21.17 6.94 -4.45
N SER A 474 20.35 7.58 -5.31
CA SER A 474 20.14 9.03 -5.27
C SER A 474 19.68 9.50 -3.87
N ALA A 475 20.17 10.65 -3.41
CA ALA A 475 19.80 11.18 -2.10
C ALA A 475 18.29 11.46 -2.02
N LEU A 476 17.69 11.93 -3.11
CA LEU A 476 16.24 12.10 -3.25
C LEU A 476 15.46 10.80 -3.03
N ALA A 477 15.96 9.66 -3.55
CA ALA A 477 15.30 8.39 -3.29
C ALA A 477 15.47 7.93 -1.83
N ARG A 478 16.63 8.14 -1.21
CA ARG A 478 16.84 7.86 0.24
C ARG A 478 15.90 8.72 1.10
N ALA A 479 15.71 9.99 0.74
CA ALA A 479 14.73 10.86 1.38
C ALA A 479 13.29 10.32 1.24
N LEU A 480 12.84 9.95 0.03
CA LEU A 480 11.49 9.38 -0.14
C LEU A 480 11.32 8.03 0.57
N VAL A 481 12.37 7.19 0.67
CA VAL A 481 12.36 5.95 1.46
C VAL A 481 12.19 6.25 2.95
N ASN A 482 12.97 7.18 3.51
CA ASN A 482 12.81 7.64 4.90
C ASN A 482 11.38 8.14 5.14
N ILE A 483 10.89 9.03 4.27
CA ILE A 483 9.58 9.67 4.42
C ILE A 483 8.47 8.61 4.36
N CYS A 484 8.49 7.71 3.38
CA CYS A 484 7.54 6.59 3.25
C CYS A 484 7.52 5.69 4.49
N CYS A 485 8.69 5.26 4.98
CA CYS A 485 8.78 4.44 6.18
C CYS A 485 8.28 5.18 7.42
N GLY A 486 8.65 6.45 7.61
CA GLY A 486 8.20 7.23 8.76
C GLY A 486 6.69 7.41 8.79
N THR A 487 6.06 7.80 7.67
CA THR A 487 4.60 7.97 7.59
C THR A 487 3.83 6.71 7.98
N ILE A 488 4.41 5.52 7.77
CA ILE A 488 3.82 4.21 8.11
C ILE A 488 4.46 3.60 9.37
N GLU A 489 5.10 4.42 10.21
CA GLU A 489 5.68 4.02 11.49
C GLU A 489 6.64 2.82 11.39
N ILE A 490 7.39 2.77 10.27
CA ILE A 490 8.40 1.77 9.86
C ILE A 490 7.82 0.41 9.45
N ASP A 491 6.84 -0.14 10.17
CA ASP A 491 6.35 -1.51 9.95
C ASP A 491 4.82 -1.69 9.89
N GLN A 492 4.03 -0.62 10.06
CA GLN A 492 2.56 -0.70 10.23
C GLN A 492 1.80 -0.72 8.88
N TRP A 493 2.29 -1.49 7.92
CA TRP A 493 1.78 -1.54 6.55
C TRP A 493 0.36 -2.12 6.45
N LYS A 494 -0.55 -1.42 5.77
CA LYS A 494 -1.95 -1.84 5.58
C LYS A 494 -2.15 -2.56 4.24
N THR A 495 -2.88 -3.67 4.25
CA THR A 495 -3.29 -4.35 3.01
C THR A 495 -4.43 -3.60 2.33
N ARG A 496 -4.64 -3.90 1.04
CA ARG A 496 -5.77 -3.38 0.27
C ARG A 496 -7.15 -3.89 0.73
N LEU A 497 -7.21 -4.85 1.65
CA LEU A 497 -8.43 -5.35 2.28
C LEU A 497 -8.59 -4.92 3.75
N HIS A 498 -7.68 -4.08 4.24
CA HIS A 498 -7.66 -3.64 5.64
C HIS A 498 -8.97 -2.96 6.02
N VAL A 499 -9.57 -3.42 7.12
CA VAL A 499 -10.81 -2.86 7.67
C VAL A 499 -10.51 -2.10 8.95
N THR A 500 -10.54 -0.78 8.89
CA THR A 500 -10.45 0.07 10.08
C THR A 500 -11.61 -0.23 11.02
N GLN A 501 -11.34 -0.88 12.16
CA GLN A 501 -12.36 -1.12 13.17
C GLN A 501 -12.75 0.21 13.82
N THR A 502 -14.03 0.59 13.69
CA THR A 502 -14.56 1.77 14.37
C THR A 502 -14.71 1.49 15.85
N PHE A 503 -13.95 2.23 16.67
CA PHE A 503 -14.13 2.22 18.12
C PHE A 503 -15.50 2.85 18.46
N LYS A 504 -16.23 2.23 19.40
CA LYS A 504 -17.49 2.77 19.93
C LYS A 504 -17.34 3.06 21.43
N PRO A 505 -17.43 4.33 21.86
CA PRO A 505 -17.31 4.69 23.27
C PRO A 505 -18.53 4.30 24.10
N LEU A 506 -18.33 4.24 25.42
CA LEU A 506 -19.37 3.90 26.40
C LEU A 506 -20.20 5.11 26.85
N ARG A 507 -19.69 6.35 26.71
CA ARG A 507 -20.35 7.60 27.12
C ARG A 507 -20.16 8.72 26.09
N LYS A 508 -21.00 9.77 26.20
CA LYS A 508 -20.80 11.04 25.48
C LYS A 508 -19.64 11.79 26.13
N MET A 509 -18.80 12.44 25.31
CA MET A 509 -17.68 13.27 25.77
C MET A 509 -17.84 14.72 25.30
N ILE A 510 -17.46 15.67 26.14
CA ILE A 510 -17.42 17.09 25.78
C ILE A 510 -15.98 17.45 25.42
N LEU A 511 -15.78 18.07 24.26
CA LEU A 511 -14.52 18.70 23.88
C LEU A 511 -14.58 20.16 24.35
N ALA A 512 -13.74 20.53 25.31
CA ALA A 512 -13.74 21.87 25.87
C ALA A 512 -12.96 22.84 24.98
N LYS A 513 -13.62 23.89 24.53
CA LYS A 513 -13.02 24.99 23.78
C LYS A 513 -12.18 25.87 24.70
N HIS A 514 -11.05 26.33 24.19
CA HIS A 514 -10.23 27.38 24.79
C HIS A 514 -9.44 28.13 23.70
N SER A 515 -8.54 29.03 24.09
CA SER A 515 -7.81 29.91 23.17
C SER A 515 -6.61 29.28 22.46
N GLY A 516 -6.17 28.09 22.88
CA GLY A 516 -5.09 27.33 22.23
C GLY A 516 -5.60 26.27 21.24
N ASN A 517 -4.72 25.33 20.87
CA ASN A 517 -4.87 24.42 19.72
C ASN A 517 -5.65 23.13 20.08
N TRP A 518 -6.81 23.27 20.72
CA TRP A 518 -7.59 22.14 21.25
C TRP A 518 -8.20 21.23 20.18
N ASP A 519 -8.46 21.76 18.98
CA ASP A 519 -9.13 21.09 17.86
C ASP A 519 -8.18 20.40 16.86
N SER A 520 -6.87 20.52 17.05
CA SER A 520 -5.86 19.77 16.28
C SER A 520 -6.09 18.25 16.36
N GLU A 521 -6.13 17.59 15.20
CA GLU A 521 -6.41 16.15 14.99
C GLU A 521 -7.67 15.62 15.72
N VAL A 522 -8.68 16.46 15.93
CA VAL A 522 -9.93 16.10 16.65
C VAL A 522 -10.76 14.99 15.98
N ALA A 523 -10.47 14.62 14.73
CA ALA A 523 -11.23 13.61 13.97
C ALA A 523 -11.32 12.25 14.69
N ALA A 524 -10.30 11.86 15.46
CA ALA A 524 -10.31 10.66 16.28
C ALA A 524 -11.51 10.62 17.24
N TYR A 525 -11.76 11.72 17.94
CA TYR A 525 -12.88 11.88 18.87
C TYR A 525 -14.19 12.25 18.16
N ARG A 526 -14.18 12.65 16.89
CA ARG A 526 -15.42 12.77 16.10
C ARG A 526 -16.02 11.39 15.73
N THR A 527 -15.25 10.31 15.81
CA THR A 527 -15.80 8.94 15.78
C THR A 527 -16.52 8.55 17.08
N TRP A 528 -16.26 9.30 18.16
CA TRP A 528 -16.97 9.18 19.43
C TRP A 528 -18.21 10.07 19.40
N ARG A 529 -19.18 9.82 20.29
CA ARG A 529 -20.30 10.74 20.48
C ARG A 529 -19.79 11.98 21.23
N THR A 530 -19.25 12.95 20.51
CA THR A 530 -18.72 14.20 21.07
C THR A 530 -19.72 15.36 20.98
N GLU A 531 -19.47 16.41 21.76
CA GLU A 531 -19.97 17.77 21.52
C GLU A 531 -18.86 18.76 21.87
N GLU A 532 -18.66 19.80 21.07
CA GLU A 532 -17.71 20.88 21.37
C GLU A 532 -18.44 21.97 22.15
N LYS A 533 -17.87 22.45 23.27
CA LYS A 533 -18.50 23.45 24.16
C LYS A 533 -17.50 24.37 24.84
N GLU A 534 -17.93 25.60 25.10
CA GLU A 534 -17.24 26.49 26.04
C GLU A 534 -17.39 25.98 27.48
N PHE A 535 -16.39 26.21 28.34
CA PHE A 535 -16.44 25.80 29.75
C PHE A 535 -17.66 26.36 30.51
N SER A 536 -18.13 27.54 30.13
CA SER A 536 -19.34 28.19 30.68
C SER A 536 -20.63 27.40 30.41
N GLU A 537 -20.69 26.63 29.31
CA GLU A 537 -21.84 25.82 28.92
C GLU A 537 -21.89 24.47 29.67
N ILE A 538 -20.77 24.08 30.31
CA ILE A 538 -20.63 22.84 31.08
C ILE A 538 -21.24 23.04 32.49
N THR A 539 -22.57 22.95 32.55
CA THR A 539 -23.39 23.17 33.75
C THR A 539 -23.71 21.91 34.54
N LYS A 540 -23.47 20.71 33.97
CA LYS A 540 -23.79 19.41 34.58
C LYS A 540 -22.54 18.51 34.64
N PRO A 541 -22.42 17.61 35.65
CA PRO A 541 -21.36 16.60 35.70
C PRO A 541 -21.24 15.85 34.38
N SER A 542 -20.07 15.94 33.74
CA SER A 542 -19.82 15.42 32.41
C SER A 542 -18.43 14.77 32.31
N LEU A 543 -18.19 13.98 31.26
CA LEU A 543 -16.83 13.63 30.84
C LEU A 543 -16.35 14.70 29.88
N VAL A 544 -15.28 15.40 30.23
CA VAL A 544 -14.72 16.54 29.49
C VAL A 544 -13.30 16.19 29.08
N LEU A 545 -12.92 16.51 27.84
CA LEU A 545 -11.56 16.45 27.35
C LEU A 545 -11.08 17.88 27.06
N VAL A 546 -9.87 18.17 27.55
CA VAL A 546 -9.10 19.38 27.28
C VAL A 546 -7.80 18.92 26.60
N GLY A 547 -7.49 19.48 25.44
CA GLY A 547 -6.21 19.24 24.79
C GLY A 547 -5.53 20.55 24.43
N GLY A 548 -4.22 20.49 24.29
CA GLY A 548 -3.37 21.54 23.74
C GLY A 548 -2.01 20.92 23.39
N ILE A 549 -1.19 21.65 22.64
CA ILE A 549 0.10 21.15 22.16
C ILE A 549 1.19 21.56 23.16
N ASP A 550 1.32 22.87 23.39
CA ASP A 550 2.48 23.49 24.03
C ASP A 550 2.17 24.11 25.42
N GLU A 551 3.19 24.25 26.28
CA GLU A 551 3.04 24.76 27.66
C GLU A 551 2.51 26.19 27.75
N ASP A 552 2.70 27.03 26.72
CA ASP A 552 2.31 28.44 26.69
C ASP A 552 0.81 28.67 26.38
N GLU A 553 0.12 27.64 25.88
CA GLU A 553 -1.35 27.63 25.80
C GLU A 553 -2.02 27.64 27.19
N ILE A 554 -1.28 27.31 28.26
CA ILE A 554 -1.79 27.23 29.63
C ILE A 554 -1.92 28.62 30.26
N THR A 555 -3.15 29.15 30.27
CA THR A 555 -3.51 30.41 30.93
C THR A 555 -4.16 30.20 32.31
N GLU A 556 -4.06 31.19 33.20
CA GLU A 556 -4.74 31.18 34.50
C GLU A 556 -6.27 30.99 34.36
N ALA A 557 -6.87 31.60 33.32
CA ALA A 557 -8.28 31.45 33.01
C ALA A 557 -8.65 30.00 32.64
N LEU A 558 -7.83 29.32 31.83
CA LEU A 558 -8.01 27.91 31.49
C LEU A 558 -7.91 27.02 32.74
N ILE A 559 -6.90 27.24 33.59
CA ILE A 559 -6.75 26.49 34.85
C ILE A 559 -7.95 26.70 35.78
N SER A 560 -8.44 27.93 35.94
CA SER A 560 -9.63 28.23 36.74
C SER A 560 -10.87 27.51 36.19
N ASN A 561 -11.10 27.59 34.87
CA ASN A 561 -12.22 26.93 34.19
C ASN A 561 -12.21 25.40 34.38
N ILE A 562 -11.03 24.77 34.29
CA ILE A 562 -10.83 23.34 34.56
C ILE A 562 -11.19 23.02 36.03
N ILE A 563 -10.62 23.75 36.98
CA ILE A 563 -10.84 23.54 38.42
C ILE A 563 -12.32 23.70 38.79
N GLU A 564 -12.99 24.74 38.31
CA GLU A 564 -14.42 24.96 38.55
C GLU A 564 -15.29 23.87 37.93
N THR A 565 -14.96 23.42 36.72
CA THR A 565 -15.69 22.35 36.04
C THR A 565 -15.53 21.01 36.77
N ALA A 566 -14.35 20.74 37.34
CA ALA A 566 -14.14 19.58 38.22
C ALA A 566 -14.92 19.73 39.54
N LYS A 567 -14.93 20.90 40.18
CA LYS A 567 -15.72 21.17 41.41
C LYS A 567 -17.22 20.87 41.23
N LYS A 568 -17.78 21.12 40.03
CA LYS A 568 -19.17 20.78 39.65
C LYS A 568 -19.44 19.26 39.59
N GLY A 569 -18.43 18.41 39.68
CA GLY A 569 -18.53 16.94 39.67
C GLY A 569 -18.15 16.29 38.34
N SER A 570 -17.60 17.03 37.37
CA SER A 570 -17.14 16.46 36.10
C SER A 570 -15.84 15.65 36.25
N THR A 571 -15.64 14.69 35.35
CA THR A 571 -14.34 14.08 35.12
C THR A 571 -13.70 14.77 33.93
N ILE A 572 -12.50 15.32 34.13
CA ILE A 572 -11.76 16.06 33.10
C ILE A 572 -10.52 15.25 32.75
N ILE A 573 -10.33 14.98 31.46
CA ILE A 573 -9.10 14.44 30.88
C ILE A 573 -8.34 15.61 30.27
N ILE A 574 -7.03 15.70 30.54
CA ILE A 574 -6.11 16.67 29.93
C ILE A 574 -5.08 15.89 29.12
N GLU A 575 -4.89 16.25 27.85
CA GLU A 575 -4.03 15.57 26.87
C GLU A 575 -2.97 16.53 26.30
N SER A 576 -1.70 16.10 26.28
CA SER A 576 -0.63 16.74 25.48
C SER A 576 -0.69 16.23 24.04
N ILE A 577 -1.24 17.02 23.13
CA ILE A 577 -1.41 16.64 21.71
C ILE A 577 -0.03 16.53 21.06
N GLY A 578 0.21 15.47 20.28
CA GLY A 578 1.55 15.16 19.74
C GLY A 578 2.56 14.65 20.79
N GLY A 579 2.27 14.87 22.08
CA GLY A 579 2.99 14.35 23.24
C GLY A 579 4.37 14.94 23.51
N ARG A 580 4.71 16.08 22.89
CA ARG A 580 6.07 16.68 23.00
C ARG A 580 6.10 18.09 23.61
N GLY A 581 5.02 18.87 23.52
CA GLY A 581 4.94 20.23 24.10
C GLY A 581 4.51 20.30 25.58
N HIS A 582 4.33 19.16 26.25
CA HIS A 582 4.09 19.03 27.70
C HIS A 582 2.87 19.78 28.31
N PHE A 583 1.92 20.23 27.49
CA PHE A 583 0.68 20.92 27.89
C PHE A 583 -0.03 20.31 29.12
N ALA A 584 -0.29 18.99 29.12
CA ALA A 584 -1.05 18.33 30.18
C ALA A 584 -0.25 18.19 31.48
N LYS A 585 1.08 18.04 31.42
CA LYS A 585 1.95 18.10 32.60
C LYS A 585 1.95 19.49 33.20
N LYS A 586 2.13 20.54 32.38
CA LYS A 586 2.09 21.93 32.83
C LYS A 586 0.76 22.29 33.49
N ALA A 587 -0.35 21.86 32.88
CA ALA A 587 -1.67 21.99 33.46
C ALA A 587 -1.79 21.29 34.82
N CYS A 588 -1.27 20.05 34.93
CA CYS A 588 -1.31 19.27 36.17
C CYS A 588 -0.54 19.95 37.30
N GLU A 589 0.65 20.49 37.02
CA GLU A 589 1.47 21.23 37.99
C GLU A 589 0.76 22.50 38.50
N GLN A 590 0.19 23.31 37.60
CA GLN A 590 -0.55 24.52 37.99
C GLN A 590 -1.83 24.19 38.76
N ILE A 591 -2.57 23.15 38.36
CA ILE A 591 -3.78 22.70 39.07
C ILE A 591 -3.43 22.18 40.47
N ALA A 592 -2.36 21.39 40.61
CA ALA A 592 -1.88 20.90 41.90
C ALA A 592 -1.54 22.06 42.85
N SER A 593 -0.82 23.06 42.35
CA SER A 593 -0.50 24.30 43.09
C SER A 593 -1.76 25.08 43.48
N ALA A 594 -2.65 25.36 42.53
CA ALA A 594 -3.87 26.14 42.76
C ALA A 594 -4.92 25.45 43.65
N THR A 595 -4.85 24.13 43.79
CA THR A 595 -5.77 23.34 44.65
C THR A 595 -5.12 22.83 45.94
N ASN A 596 -3.81 23.03 46.12
CA ASN A 596 -2.99 22.42 47.17
C ASN A 596 -3.20 20.89 47.28
N ALA A 597 -3.29 20.22 46.14
CA ALA A 597 -3.55 18.79 46.03
C ALA A 597 -2.37 18.06 45.40
N THR A 598 -2.04 16.87 45.91
CA THR A 598 -0.96 16.03 45.37
C THR A 598 -1.47 15.17 44.21
N PRO A 599 -0.88 15.25 43.00
CA PRO A 599 -1.19 14.34 41.91
C PRO A 599 -0.83 12.89 42.29
N THR A 600 -1.71 11.95 41.97
CA THR A 600 -1.53 10.51 42.26
C THR A 600 -1.48 9.71 40.96
N PRO A 601 -0.58 8.72 40.81
CA PRO A 601 -0.56 7.85 39.64
C PRO A 601 -1.88 7.08 39.48
N LEU A 602 -2.46 7.10 38.28
CA LEU A 602 -3.65 6.32 37.94
C LEU A 602 -3.25 4.87 37.64
N PRO A 603 -3.72 3.86 38.39
CA PRO A 603 -3.39 2.47 38.12
C PRO A 603 -3.96 2.01 36.78
N LEU A 604 -3.12 1.43 35.92
CA LEU A 604 -3.53 0.84 34.65
C LEU A 604 -3.63 -0.69 34.79
N PRO A 605 -4.75 -1.33 34.39
CA PRO A 605 -4.92 -2.79 34.47
C PRO A 605 -4.25 -3.53 33.29
N PHE A 606 -3.36 -2.86 32.57
CA PHE A 606 -2.61 -3.39 31.42
C PHE A 606 -1.26 -2.68 31.33
N VAL A 607 -0.28 -3.33 30.70
CA VAL A 607 1.00 -2.69 30.34
C VAL A 607 0.78 -1.86 29.07
N PRO A 608 0.99 -0.54 29.09
CA PRO A 608 0.85 0.29 27.89
C PRO A 608 2.04 0.09 26.95
N THR A 609 1.79 0.21 25.65
CA THR A 609 2.80 0.14 24.59
C THR A 609 2.77 1.43 23.77
N GLY A 610 3.94 1.95 23.38
CA GLY A 610 4.04 3.14 22.53
C GLY A 610 3.71 2.87 21.07
N ARG A 611 3.72 3.94 20.27
CA ARG A 611 3.65 3.92 18.80
C ARG A 611 5.03 4.10 18.15
N GLY A 612 5.15 4.02 16.82
CA GLY A 612 6.42 3.89 16.09
C GLY A 612 7.51 4.89 16.50
N TRP A 613 7.21 6.19 16.52
CA TRP A 613 8.19 7.21 16.94
C TRP A 613 8.65 7.01 18.39
N THR A 614 7.72 6.68 19.30
CA THR A 614 8.00 6.43 20.73
C THR A 614 8.88 5.19 20.91
N ILE A 615 8.59 4.12 20.16
CA ILE A 615 9.36 2.87 20.18
C ILE A 615 10.79 3.11 19.67
N LEU A 616 10.94 3.79 18.52
CA LEU A 616 12.26 4.04 17.91
C LEU A 616 13.19 4.83 18.84
N HIS A 617 12.68 5.91 19.45
CA HIS A 617 13.45 6.78 20.34
C HIS A 617 13.57 6.23 21.77
N ARG A 618 12.90 5.10 22.08
CA ARG A 618 12.84 4.47 23.40
C ARG A 618 12.27 5.38 24.50
N GLU A 619 11.36 6.25 24.11
CA GLU A 619 10.73 7.21 25.02
C GLU A 619 9.78 6.51 25.99
N SER A 620 9.82 6.91 27.26
CA SER A 620 8.94 6.37 28.28
C SER A 620 7.53 6.95 28.16
N LEU A 621 6.49 6.12 28.17
CA LEU A 621 5.11 6.61 28.28
C LEU A 621 4.84 7.12 29.71
N PRO A 622 4.48 8.40 29.91
CA PRO A 622 4.15 8.92 31.24
C PRO A 622 2.92 8.24 31.83
N VAL A 623 3.01 7.84 33.11
CA VAL A 623 1.86 7.29 33.84
C VAL A 623 0.85 8.41 34.06
N PRO A 624 -0.43 8.25 33.67
CA PRO A 624 -1.44 9.28 33.86
C PRO A 624 -1.58 9.66 35.34
N LEU A 625 -1.71 10.96 35.61
CA LEU A 625 -1.82 11.50 36.97
C LEU A 625 -3.25 11.94 37.27
N ALA A 626 -3.70 11.74 38.50
CA ALA A 626 -5.04 12.06 38.96
C ALA A 626 -5.03 13.04 40.14
N ILE A 627 -5.87 14.08 40.05
CA ILE A 627 -6.17 15.03 41.12
C ILE A 627 -7.67 15.00 41.39
N THR A 628 -8.08 14.83 42.64
CA THR A 628 -9.49 14.93 43.06
C THR A 628 -9.80 16.37 43.48
N VAL A 629 -10.84 16.97 42.90
CA VAL A 629 -11.23 18.36 43.18
C VAL A 629 -12.72 18.43 43.48
N GLY A 630 -13.07 18.64 44.76
CA GLY A 630 -14.46 18.60 45.21
C GLY A 630 -15.10 17.24 44.98
N LYS A 631 -16.11 17.17 44.11
CA LYS A 631 -16.77 15.91 43.71
C LYS A 631 -16.25 15.34 42.38
N GLY A 632 -15.42 16.09 41.66
CA GLY A 632 -14.88 15.68 40.36
C GLY A 632 -13.45 15.20 40.42
N LYS A 633 -12.93 14.84 39.25
CA LYS A 633 -11.59 14.29 39.07
C LYS A 633 -10.95 14.88 37.82
N ILE A 634 -9.70 15.28 37.92
CA ILE A 634 -8.87 15.73 36.81
C ILE A 634 -7.82 14.66 36.56
N ILE A 635 -7.63 14.28 35.31
CA ILE A 635 -6.73 13.21 34.88
C ILE A 635 -5.83 13.78 33.79
N SER A 636 -4.53 13.93 34.07
CA SER A 636 -3.53 14.41 33.12
C SER A 636 -2.83 13.23 32.44
N ILE A 637 -2.69 13.32 31.12
CA ILE A 637 -2.04 12.36 30.24
C ILE A 637 -1.00 13.15 29.42
N ASP A 638 0.26 13.11 29.85
CA ASP A 638 1.34 13.90 29.21
C ASP A 638 1.93 13.24 27.95
N CYS A 639 1.06 12.68 27.11
CA CYS A 639 1.40 12.13 25.80
C CYS A 639 0.13 11.98 24.94
N ASP A 640 0.29 11.80 23.63
CA ASP A 640 -0.83 11.73 22.71
C ASP A 640 -1.65 10.43 22.86
N ILE A 641 -2.97 10.57 22.88
CA ILE A 641 -3.93 9.47 22.73
C ILE A 641 -4.84 9.64 21.49
N ARG A 642 -5.04 10.87 20.99
CA ARG A 642 -5.96 11.15 19.88
C ARG A 642 -5.48 10.63 18.54
N ASN A 643 -4.21 10.86 18.18
CA ASN A 643 -3.68 10.36 16.92
C ASN A 643 -3.62 8.83 16.95
N ALA A 644 -3.31 8.23 18.12
CA ALA A 644 -3.42 6.79 18.30
C ALA A 644 -4.85 6.28 18.03
N LEU A 645 -5.88 7.00 18.48
CA LEU A 645 -7.29 6.67 18.27
C LEU A 645 -7.80 6.94 16.84
N LEU A 646 -7.07 7.68 15.98
CA LEU A 646 -7.35 7.71 14.53
C LEU A 646 -7.23 6.31 13.90
N HIS A 647 -6.45 5.41 14.51
CA HIS A 647 -6.05 4.12 13.94
C HIS A 647 -5.30 4.30 12.60
N GLN A 648 -4.52 5.38 12.53
CA GLN A 648 -3.70 5.78 11.38
C GLN A 648 -2.29 6.05 11.85
N THR A 649 -1.32 5.70 11.03
CA THR A 649 0.09 5.88 11.32
C THR A 649 0.47 7.33 11.06
N THR A 650 1.14 7.97 12.02
CA THR A 650 1.60 9.35 11.89
C THR A 650 2.95 9.49 12.57
N TRP A 651 3.98 9.86 11.79
CA TRP A 651 5.32 10.05 12.32
C TRP A 651 5.41 11.25 13.27
N GLY A 652 6.45 11.26 14.12
CA GLY A 652 6.74 12.36 15.04
C GLY A 652 5.95 12.33 16.35
N VAL A 653 4.83 11.62 16.44
CA VAL A 653 3.96 11.67 17.63
C VAL A 653 4.50 10.79 18.77
N HIS A 654 4.72 11.40 19.94
CA HIS A 654 4.93 10.67 21.19
C HIS A 654 3.58 10.26 21.80
N GLY A 655 3.37 8.96 22.03
CA GLY A 655 2.07 8.50 22.54
C GLY A 655 1.86 7.00 22.48
N TYR A 656 0.68 6.61 22.92
CA TYR A 656 0.24 5.23 23.02
C TYR A 656 0.03 4.58 21.64
N SER A 657 0.09 3.24 21.58
CA SER A 657 -0.49 2.48 20.46
C SER A 657 -2.02 2.55 20.48
N TYR A 658 -2.66 2.29 19.33
CA TYR A 658 -4.13 2.26 19.22
C TYR A 658 -4.80 1.40 20.31
N GLU A 659 -4.31 0.16 20.54
CA GLU A 659 -4.88 -0.73 21.56
C GLU A 659 -4.64 -0.26 22.99
N SER A 660 -3.55 0.46 23.26
CA SER A 660 -3.29 1.04 24.59
C SER A 660 -4.16 2.27 24.84
N ALA A 661 -4.25 3.19 23.88
CA ALA A 661 -5.14 4.36 23.95
C ALA A 661 -6.61 3.92 24.10
N LYS A 662 -7.05 2.95 23.30
CA LYS A 662 -8.38 2.33 23.37
C LYS A 662 -8.71 1.78 24.77
N LYS A 663 -7.81 1.02 25.39
CA LYS A 663 -8.00 0.49 26.75
C LYS A 663 -8.01 1.60 27.80
N LEU A 664 -7.10 2.57 27.69
CA LEU A 664 -7.03 3.73 28.57
C LEU A 664 -8.34 4.50 28.54
N THR A 665 -8.81 4.93 27.37
CA THR A 665 -10.02 5.76 27.28
C THR A 665 -11.30 4.97 27.60
N GLN A 666 -11.31 3.63 27.42
CA GLN A 666 -12.36 2.77 28.00
C GLN A 666 -12.37 2.80 29.53
N GLN A 667 -11.21 2.70 30.18
CA GLN A 667 -11.08 2.82 31.63
C GLN A 667 -11.53 4.21 32.13
N LEU A 668 -11.18 5.29 31.42
CA LEU A 668 -11.54 6.67 31.77
C LEU A 668 -13.04 6.98 31.57
N CYS A 669 -13.75 6.19 30.75
CA CYS A 669 -15.19 6.33 30.53
C CYS A 669 -16.08 5.59 31.55
N ASN A 670 -15.53 4.68 32.34
CA ASN A 670 -16.27 3.87 33.32
C ASN A 670 -16.45 4.61 34.64
#